data_AF-A0A1H7QU38-F1
#
_entry.id   AF-A0A1H7QU38-F1
#
_cell.length_a   1.000
_cell.length_b   1.000
_cell.length_c   1.000
_cell.angle_alpha   90.00
_cell.angle_beta   90.00
_cell.angle_gamma   90.00
#
_symmetry.space_group_name_H-M   'P 1'
#
loop_
_entity.id
_entity.type
_entity.pdbx_description
1 polymer ?
#
loop_
_entity_poly.entity_id
_entity_poly.type
_entity_poly.pdbx_seq_one_letter_code
_entity_poly.pdbx_strand_id
1 'polypeptide(L)'
;MEHRPRPGGGHTAVAPLDATAAEVLDGLFEATPSGLAVYDTDLRLVRMNAALERILGAPAVTALGRRMDEVFPSGEGERMVARLAAVLRTGIPVLTTEHRGRTAADPARDHVWAISSFRLAAADGRILGVASSIVDVTEVDHTRERLLTLKQAAERIGSTLDVIGTAEELAEVAVPRLADFVAVDLLDGVAEGAPPPRGPVPGTAVLRRAAVRSVTENAPESAVPVGTVTTYPPDTPYARCLSSGESLLLPVLDRAADWLAQGGERAAKILRVGAHTLMTVPLKARDVTLGLAHFYRWELPEPFDGEDLALAEDLVSRAAVCIDNARRYTEEHRATLTLQRSLLLRGSIPVPGLMETAHRYVPARAHAGAAGDWFDVVPLSGARVGLVVGDVVGRGIEAVARAGRLRTAIRTLASLDLPPDELLSRLDALARRQIDAPSVAGSADESVGPGLSGTCLYLVHDRVTGQCTMASAGHPPPIVVREGRGAELVPLQPGPPLGLGTLPFEATEMQLPEDAVLALWTDGLVGARDQDPDAAVARLLGALASPAGSLDELCGTAFAAALATRRPDDDAILLLARPQRLPSDQVATWELPVDPAVVARARDEVSLRLASWGLADEGMVTELIVSELVTNAIRYGKEPILLRLIRDGGELISEVFDRSSTSPHLRRAADTDEGGRGLFMVAQLADAWGTRYAPRGKTIWAKQALPAPQ
;
A
#
# COMPACT_ATOMS: atom_id res chain seq x y z
N MET A 1 -30.39 -44.62 34.71
CA MET A 1 -31.18 -45.71 34.12
C MET A 1 -30.27 -46.39 33.10
N GLU A 2 -29.67 -47.51 33.51
CA GLU A 2 -28.62 -48.22 32.78
C GLU A 2 -29.16 -48.80 31.47
N HIS A 3 -28.54 -48.46 30.34
CA HIS A 3 -28.77 -49.13 29.06
C HIS A 3 -27.56 -50.01 28.73
N ARG A 4 -27.65 -51.30 29.07
CA ARG A 4 -26.78 -52.34 28.52
C ARG A 4 -27.09 -52.54 27.03
N PRO A 5 -26.10 -52.63 26.13
CA PRO A 5 -26.33 -53.13 24.78
C PRO A 5 -26.43 -54.66 24.79
N ARG A 6 -27.41 -55.20 24.06
CA ARG A 6 -27.56 -56.64 23.80
C ARG A 6 -26.51 -57.08 22.77
N PRO A 7 -25.92 -58.28 22.87
CA PRO A 7 -25.10 -58.84 21.80
C PRO A 7 -26.02 -59.33 20.67
N GLY A 8 -25.92 -58.72 19.50
CA GLY A 8 -26.53 -59.23 18.27
C GLY A 8 -25.76 -60.45 17.79
N GLY A 9 -26.22 -61.65 18.14
CA GLY A 9 -25.80 -62.89 17.50
C GLY A 9 -26.32 -62.92 16.07
N GLY A 10 -25.47 -62.59 15.10
CA GLY A 10 -25.76 -62.82 13.69
C GLY A 10 -25.73 -64.31 13.39
N HIS A 11 -26.89 -64.95 13.36
CA HIS A 11 -27.05 -66.26 12.74
C HIS A 11 -27.04 -66.08 11.21
N THR A 12 -25.95 -66.46 10.56
CA THR A 12 -25.93 -66.71 9.11
C THR A 12 -26.73 -67.97 8.84
N ALA A 13 -27.89 -67.84 8.20
CA ALA A 13 -28.67 -68.97 7.71
C ALA A 13 -27.96 -69.56 6.48
N VAL A 14 -27.35 -70.74 6.65
CA VAL A 14 -26.71 -71.50 5.56
C VAL A 14 -27.58 -72.72 5.27
N ALA A 15 -28.12 -72.82 4.05
CA ALA A 15 -28.76 -74.06 3.57
C ALA A 15 -27.67 -75.13 3.34
N PRO A 16 -27.93 -76.43 3.59
CA PRO A 16 -26.91 -77.46 3.50
C PRO A 16 -26.47 -77.61 2.03
N LEU A 17 -25.21 -77.29 1.76
CA LEU A 17 -24.55 -77.47 0.47
C LEU A 17 -23.57 -78.64 0.64
N ASP A 18 -23.82 -79.78 0.00
CA ASP A 18 -22.88 -80.91 -0.12
C ASP A 18 -22.45 -81.06 -1.58
N ALA A 19 -21.16 -81.35 -1.80
CA ALA A 19 -20.39 -81.35 -3.05
C ALA A 19 -20.37 -80.01 -3.83
N THR A 20 -21.48 -79.29 -3.93
CA THR A 20 -21.58 -77.96 -4.56
C THR A 20 -20.99 -76.83 -3.72
N ALA A 21 -20.83 -76.99 -2.40
CA ALA A 21 -20.26 -75.96 -1.53
C ALA A 21 -18.81 -75.62 -1.87
N ALA A 22 -17.99 -76.65 -2.09
CA ALA A 22 -16.58 -76.49 -2.42
C ALA A 22 -16.43 -75.85 -3.82
N GLU A 23 -17.20 -76.31 -4.80
CA GLU A 23 -17.22 -75.72 -6.15
C GLU A 23 -17.71 -74.27 -6.15
N VAL A 24 -18.69 -73.92 -5.31
CA VAL A 24 -19.17 -72.53 -5.16
C VAL A 24 -18.12 -71.66 -4.47
N LEU A 25 -17.49 -72.12 -3.40
CA LEU A 25 -16.42 -71.38 -2.72
C LEU A 25 -15.19 -71.21 -3.62
N ASP A 26 -14.86 -72.23 -4.42
CA ASP A 26 -13.78 -72.17 -5.39
C ASP A 26 -14.11 -71.21 -6.53
N GLY A 27 -15.34 -71.27 -7.06
CA GLY A 27 -15.83 -70.33 -8.05
C GLY A 27 -15.84 -68.88 -7.55
N LEU A 28 -16.27 -68.64 -6.30
CA LEU A 28 -16.21 -67.32 -5.67
C LEU A 28 -14.78 -66.83 -5.48
N PHE A 29 -13.87 -67.71 -5.04
CA PHE A 29 -12.47 -67.35 -4.82
C PHE A 29 -11.78 -66.94 -6.13
N GLU A 30 -12.00 -67.69 -7.22
CA GLU A 30 -11.42 -67.38 -8.53
C GLU A 30 -12.12 -66.22 -9.26
N ALA A 31 -13.45 -66.10 -9.16
CA ALA A 31 -14.19 -65.03 -9.82
C ALA A 31 -14.09 -63.67 -9.09
N THR A 32 -13.55 -63.63 -7.87
CA THR A 32 -13.37 -62.39 -7.13
C THR A 32 -12.37 -61.47 -7.85
N PRO A 33 -12.74 -60.22 -8.16
CA PRO A 33 -11.87 -59.29 -8.89
C PRO A 33 -10.70 -58.76 -8.05
N SER A 34 -10.81 -58.83 -6.72
CA SER A 34 -9.75 -58.51 -5.77
C SER A 34 -8.78 -59.68 -5.60
N GLY A 35 -7.51 -59.38 -5.32
CA GLY A 35 -6.53 -60.41 -4.97
C GLY A 35 -6.92 -61.07 -3.65
N LEU A 36 -7.02 -62.39 -3.62
CA LEU A 36 -7.28 -63.16 -2.42
C LEU A 36 -6.10 -64.10 -2.14
N ALA A 37 -5.69 -64.15 -0.86
CA ALA A 37 -4.67 -65.04 -0.35
C ALA A 37 -5.17 -65.79 0.88
N VAL A 38 -4.80 -67.06 1.03
CA VAL A 38 -4.97 -67.83 2.27
C VAL A 38 -3.62 -68.33 2.71
N TYR A 39 -3.30 -68.11 3.98
CA TYR A 39 -2.10 -68.55 4.66
C TYR A 39 -2.46 -69.59 5.72
N ASP A 40 -1.62 -70.60 5.90
CA ASP A 40 -1.75 -71.56 7.00
C ASP A 40 -1.30 -70.98 8.36
N THR A 41 -1.26 -71.82 9.40
CA THR A 41 -0.83 -71.42 10.74
C THR A 41 0.67 -71.12 10.85
N ASP A 42 1.48 -71.58 9.89
CA ASP A 42 2.90 -71.25 9.77
C ASP A 42 3.14 -70.02 8.87
N LEU A 43 2.04 -69.35 8.47
CA LEU A 43 2.00 -68.17 7.60
C LEU A 43 2.54 -68.42 6.19
N ARG A 44 2.49 -69.68 5.74
CA ARG A 44 2.82 -70.05 4.35
C ARG A 44 1.58 -69.89 3.49
N LEU A 45 1.75 -69.32 2.30
CA LEU A 45 0.67 -69.11 1.36
C LEU A 45 0.18 -70.45 0.81
N VAL A 46 -1.04 -70.85 1.14
CA VAL A 46 -1.65 -72.13 0.72
C VAL A 46 -2.63 -71.97 -0.43
N ARG A 47 -3.12 -70.74 -0.68
CA ARG A 47 -4.02 -70.45 -1.79
C ARG A 47 -3.89 -69.00 -2.25
N MET A 48 -3.93 -68.77 -3.55
CA MET A 48 -4.10 -67.43 -4.16
C MET A 48 -4.99 -67.54 -5.40
N ASN A 49 -5.75 -66.48 -5.72
CA ASN A 49 -6.62 -66.45 -6.91
C ASN A 49 -5.92 -65.80 -8.12
N ALA A 50 -6.50 -65.96 -9.31
CA ALA A 50 -5.98 -65.37 -10.55
C ALA A 50 -5.83 -63.83 -10.50
N ALA A 51 -6.61 -63.13 -9.67
CA ALA A 51 -6.46 -61.68 -9.47
C ALA A 51 -5.17 -61.34 -8.72
N LEU A 52 -4.81 -62.10 -7.69
CA LEU A 52 -3.56 -61.89 -6.95
C LEU A 52 -2.34 -62.27 -7.78
N GLU A 53 -2.40 -63.32 -8.59
CA GLU A 53 -1.31 -63.68 -9.52
C GLU A 53 -0.97 -62.52 -10.46
N ARG A 54 -2.00 -61.84 -11.01
CA ARG A 54 -1.83 -60.66 -11.87
C ARG A 54 -1.20 -59.48 -11.13
N ILE A 55 -1.61 -59.24 -9.88
CA ILE A 55 -1.06 -58.14 -9.07
C ILE A 55 0.43 -58.38 -8.78
N LEU A 56 0.81 -59.61 -8.40
CA LEU A 56 2.19 -59.93 -8.02
C LEU A 56 3.11 -60.13 -9.23
N GLY A 57 2.58 -60.54 -10.38
CA GLY A 57 3.36 -60.90 -11.56
C GLY A 57 4.10 -62.22 -11.42
N ALA A 58 3.68 -63.07 -10.48
CA ALA A 58 4.30 -64.36 -10.17
C ALA A 58 3.26 -65.49 -10.26
N PRO A 59 3.54 -66.59 -10.99
CA PRO A 59 2.64 -67.74 -11.04
C PRO A 59 2.46 -68.37 -9.65
N ALA A 60 1.25 -68.82 -9.29
CA ALA A 60 0.97 -69.42 -7.98
C ALA A 60 1.95 -70.55 -7.61
N VAL A 61 2.39 -71.35 -8.60
CA VAL A 61 3.36 -72.44 -8.40
C VAL A 61 4.69 -71.98 -7.78
N THR A 62 5.05 -70.70 -7.91
CA THR A 62 6.30 -70.14 -7.39
C THR A 62 6.16 -69.48 -6.00
N ALA A 63 4.94 -69.17 -5.59
CA ALA A 63 4.62 -68.45 -4.36
C ALA A 63 3.91 -69.31 -3.30
N LEU A 64 3.22 -70.38 -3.71
CA LEU A 64 2.58 -71.32 -2.80
C LEU A 64 3.62 -72.07 -1.94
N GLY A 65 3.26 -72.34 -0.68
CA GLY A 65 4.12 -72.98 0.32
C GLY A 65 5.19 -72.07 0.92
N ARG A 66 5.31 -70.82 0.45
CA ARG A 66 6.31 -69.85 0.90
C ARG A 66 5.67 -68.78 1.77
N ARG A 67 6.50 -68.13 2.60
CA ARG A 67 6.07 -66.95 3.38
C ARG A 67 6.27 -65.67 2.58
N MET A 68 5.56 -64.60 2.92
CA MET A 68 5.64 -63.34 2.15
C MET A 68 7.01 -62.66 2.20
N ASP A 69 7.81 -62.88 3.26
CA ASP A 69 9.22 -62.46 3.35
C ASP A 69 10.14 -63.28 2.42
N GLU A 70 9.76 -64.50 2.05
CA GLU A 70 10.45 -65.32 1.05
C GLU A 70 10.04 -64.95 -0.39
N VAL A 71 8.78 -64.54 -0.59
CA VAL A 71 8.24 -64.13 -1.90
C VAL A 71 8.66 -62.69 -2.24
N PHE A 72 8.66 -61.80 -1.25
CA PHE A 72 9.12 -60.42 -1.34
C PHE A 72 10.26 -60.21 -0.33
N PRO A 73 11.53 -60.42 -0.74
CA PRO A 73 12.71 -60.24 0.13
C PRO A 73 13.05 -58.74 0.28
N SER A 74 12.05 -57.96 0.70
CA SER A 74 12.16 -56.56 1.11
C SER A 74 11.71 -56.45 2.57
N GLY A 75 12.06 -55.36 3.26
CA GLY A 75 11.57 -55.09 4.61
C GLY A 75 10.03 -55.04 4.70
N GLU A 76 9.33 -55.00 3.58
CA GLU A 76 7.87 -54.98 3.48
C GLU A 76 7.27 -56.38 3.58
N GLY A 77 7.94 -57.40 3.03
CA GLY A 77 7.57 -58.80 3.21
C GLY A 77 7.61 -59.21 4.69
N GLU A 78 8.65 -58.79 5.43
CA GLU A 78 8.76 -59.01 6.88
C GLU A 78 7.63 -58.34 7.66
N ARG A 79 7.29 -57.08 7.31
CA ARG A 79 6.17 -56.35 7.93
C ARG A 79 4.83 -57.02 7.66
N MET A 80 4.63 -57.57 6.46
CA MET A 80 3.44 -58.34 6.13
C MET A 80 3.34 -59.58 7.00
N VAL A 81 4.41 -60.37 7.12
CA VAL A 81 4.41 -61.59 7.95
C VAL A 81 4.18 -61.27 9.42
N ALA A 82 4.80 -60.21 9.96
CA ALA A 82 4.56 -59.76 11.34
C ALA A 82 3.08 -59.40 11.57
N ARG A 83 2.43 -58.75 10.59
CA ARG A 83 0.99 -58.44 10.64
C ARG A 83 0.14 -59.69 10.62
N LEU A 84 0.39 -60.62 9.70
CA LEU A 84 -0.34 -61.88 9.61
C LEU A 84 -0.20 -62.69 10.91
N ALA A 85 1.01 -62.74 11.50
CA ALA A 85 1.25 -63.37 12.80
C ALA A 85 0.42 -62.75 13.94
N ALA A 86 0.30 -61.41 13.95
CA ALA A 86 -0.51 -60.70 14.93
C ALA A 86 -2.01 -61.03 14.79
N VAL A 87 -2.53 -61.07 13.55
CA VAL A 87 -3.93 -61.44 13.27
C VAL A 87 -4.19 -62.90 13.67
N LEU A 88 -3.28 -63.82 13.35
CA LEU A 88 -3.40 -65.23 13.70
C LEU A 88 -3.47 -65.42 15.22
N ARG A 89 -2.56 -64.78 15.97
CA ARG A 89 -2.46 -64.88 17.43
C ARG A 89 -3.65 -64.22 18.15
N THR A 90 -4.01 -62.99 17.76
CA THR A 90 -5.02 -62.20 18.49
C THR A 90 -6.44 -62.49 18.04
N GLY A 91 -6.63 -62.89 16.78
CA GLY A 91 -7.95 -63.04 16.16
C GLY A 91 -8.62 -61.72 15.80
N ILE A 92 -7.99 -60.58 16.08
CA ILE A 92 -8.50 -59.26 15.72
C ILE A 92 -8.17 -59.04 14.23
N PRO A 93 -9.17 -58.84 13.37
CA PRO A 93 -8.92 -58.58 11.96
C PRO A 93 -8.26 -57.20 11.79
N VAL A 94 -7.31 -57.12 10.87
CA VAL A 94 -6.73 -55.86 10.43
C VAL A 94 -7.41 -55.50 9.12
N LEU A 95 -8.28 -54.50 9.17
CA LEU A 95 -9.00 -54.01 7.98
C LEU A 95 -8.21 -52.87 7.35
N THR A 96 -8.10 -52.92 6.02
CA THR A 96 -7.64 -51.83 5.14
C THR A 96 -6.35 -51.16 5.62
N THR A 97 -5.23 -51.87 5.49
CA THR A 97 -3.92 -51.22 5.57
C THR A 97 -3.38 -50.98 4.17
N GLU A 98 -3.06 -49.73 3.86
CA GLU A 98 -2.46 -49.34 2.60
C GLU A 98 -0.97 -49.73 2.57
N HIS A 99 -0.53 -50.19 1.41
CA HIS A 99 0.83 -50.57 1.14
C HIS A 99 1.22 -50.01 -0.22
N ARG A 100 2.24 -49.14 -0.25
CA ARG A 100 2.80 -48.59 -1.48
C ARG A 100 4.05 -49.38 -1.85
N GLY A 101 4.17 -49.81 -3.10
CA GLY A 101 5.35 -50.52 -3.59
C GLY A 101 5.23 -50.90 -5.06
N ARG A 102 6.22 -51.64 -5.55
CA ARG A 102 6.28 -52.15 -6.94
C ARG A 102 6.17 -53.66 -6.93
N THR A 103 5.57 -54.23 -7.97
CA THR A 103 5.51 -55.69 -8.13
C THR A 103 6.33 -56.12 -9.34
N ALA A 104 6.51 -57.43 -9.51
CA ALA A 104 7.16 -57.95 -10.70
C ALA A 104 6.29 -57.74 -11.97
N ALA A 105 4.97 -57.54 -11.80
CA ALA A 105 4.04 -57.22 -12.89
C ALA A 105 4.24 -55.80 -13.40
N ASP A 106 4.52 -54.84 -12.51
CA ASP A 106 4.86 -53.46 -12.86
C ASP A 106 6.03 -52.97 -12.00
N PRO A 107 7.28 -53.23 -12.43
CA PRO A 107 8.48 -52.82 -11.70
C PRO A 107 8.80 -51.33 -11.89
N ALA A 108 8.10 -50.64 -12.81
CA ALA A 108 8.38 -49.26 -13.18
C ALA A 108 7.53 -48.27 -12.38
N ARG A 109 6.31 -48.64 -12.00
CA ARG A 109 5.35 -47.77 -11.31
C ARG A 109 5.12 -48.18 -9.87
N ASP A 110 4.98 -47.21 -8.97
CA ASP A 110 4.48 -47.47 -7.62
C ASP A 110 2.96 -47.62 -7.64
N HIS A 111 2.46 -48.66 -6.97
CA HIS A 111 1.05 -48.91 -6.76
C HIS A 111 0.71 -48.83 -5.28
N VAL A 112 -0.55 -48.55 -4.95
CA VAL A 112 -1.07 -48.58 -3.60
C VAL A 112 -2.11 -49.68 -3.47
N TRP A 113 -1.85 -50.66 -2.60
CA TRP A 113 -2.77 -51.75 -2.31
C TRP A 113 -3.38 -51.63 -0.92
N ALA A 114 -4.69 -51.71 -0.83
CA ALA A 114 -5.42 -51.86 0.40
C ALA A 114 -5.50 -53.35 0.78
N ILE A 115 -4.85 -53.72 1.89
CA ILE A 115 -4.76 -55.11 2.35
C ILE A 115 -5.54 -55.29 3.64
N SER A 116 -6.55 -56.15 3.60
CA SER A 116 -7.34 -56.56 4.76
C SER A 116 -7.04 -58.01 5.11
N SER A 117 -6.74 -58.32 6.38
CA SER A 117 -6.38 -59.67 6.83
C SER A 117 -7.22 -60.11 8.02
N PHE A 118 -7.74 -61.34 7.99
CA PHE A 118 -8.64 -61.89 9.00
C PHE A 118 -8.38 -63.37 9.23
N ARG A 119 -8.58 -63.84 10.47
CA ARG A 119 -8.31 -65.22 10.87
C ARG A 119 -9.42 -66.15 10.38
N LEU A 120 -9.04 -67.26 9.76
CA LEU A 120 -9.95 -68.33 9.39
C LEU A 120 -10.05 -69.36 10.51
N ALA A 121 -11.28 -69.78 10.85
CA ALA A 121 -11.54 -70.84 11.81
C ALA A 121 -12.58 -71.82 11.24
N ALA A 122 -12.42 -73.10 11.53
CA ALA A 122 -13.39 -74.13 11.23
C ALA A 122 -14.61 -74.03 12.17
N ALA A 123 -15.70 -74.71 11.81
CA ALA A 123 -16.95 -74.70 12.58
C ALA A 123 -16.78 -75.27 14.01
N ASP A 124 -15.74 -76.07 14.25
CA ASP A 124 -15.35 -76.62 15.55
C ASP A 124 -14.46 -75.67 16.38
N GLY A 125 -14.18 -74.46 15.87
CA GLY A 125 -13.34 -73.45 16.52
C GLY A 125 -11.84 -73.62 16.28
N ARG A 126 -11.41 -74.62 15.52
CA ARG A 126 -9.99 -74.81 15.16
C ARG A 126 -9.54 -73.71 14.21
N ILE A 127 -8.41 -73.06 14.52
CA ILE A 127 -7.81 -72.03 13.65
C ILE A 127 -7.23 -72.71 12.41
N LEU A 128 -7.64 -72.26 11.23
CA LEU A 128 -7.18 -72.77 9.94
C LEU A 128 -6.02 -71.94 9.36
N GLY A 129 -5.93 -70.66 9.74
CA GLY A 129 -4.90 -69.75 9.24
C GLY A 129 -5.41 -68.32 9.11
N VAL A 130 -4.90 -67.57 8.12
CA VAL A 130 -5.27 -66.17 7.85
C VAL A 130 -5.67 -66.03 6.38
N ALA A 131 -6.76 -65.34 6.09
CA ALA A 131 -7.09 -64.89 4.75
C ALA A 131 -6.78 -63.41 4.59
N SER A 132 -6.32 -63.00 3.41
CA SER A 132 -6.12 -61.60 3.04
C SER A 132 -6.83 -61.27 1.74
N SER A 133 -7.43 -60.08 1.70
CA SER A 133 -7.96 -59.45 0.49
C SER A 133 -7.11 -58.24 0.14
N ILE A 134 -6.74 -58.13 -1.13
CA ILE A 134 -5.83 -57.14 -1.70
C ILE A 134 -6.57 -56.42 -2.83
N VAL A 135 -6.75 -55.11 -2.70
CA VAL A 135 -7.38 -54.26 -3.70
C VAL A 135 -6.39 -53.20 -4.14
N ASP A 136 -6.19 -53.04 -5.45
CA ASP A 136 -5.45 -51.90 -5.99
C ASP A 136 -6.31 -50.64 -5.84
N VAL A 137 -5.81 -49.69 -5.06
CA VAL A 137 -6.46 -48.41 -4.76
C VAL A 137 -5.63 -47.21 -5.25
N THR A 138 -4.71 -47.44 -6.18
CA THR A 138 -3.80 -46.42 -6.72
C THR A 138 -4.56 -45.19 -7.24
N GLU A 139 -5.62 -45.39 -8.03
CA GLU A 139 -6.48 -44.31 -8.55
C GLU A 139 -7.20 -43.52 -7.44
N VAL A 140 -7.62 -44.20 -6.37
CA VAL A 140 -8.28 -43.57 -5.22
C VAL A 140 -7.27 -42.73 -4.44
N ASP A 141 -6.04 -43.22 -4.27
CA ASP A 141 -4.96 -42.50 -3.61
C ASP A 141 -4.53 -41.26 -4.41
N HIS A 142 -4.37 -41.38 -5.74
CA HIS A 142 -4.08 -40.26 -6.63
C HIS A 142 -5.17 -39.18 -6.57
N THR A 143 -6.44 -39.58 -6.62
CA THR A 143 -7.58 -38.66 -6.48
C THR A 143 -7.55 -37.94 -5.13
N ARG A 144 -7.20 -38.65 -4.06
CA ARG A 144 -7.07 -38.10 -2.71
C ARG A 144 -5.91 -37.10 -2.61
N GLU A 145 -4.74 -37.42 -3.15
CA GLU A 145 -3.58 -36.53 -3.18
C GLU A 145 -3.87 -35.25 -3.98
N ARG A 146 -4.57 -35.37 -5.12
CA ARG A 146 -5.05 -34.23 -5.91
C ARG A 146 -5.97 -33.32 -5.11
N LEU A 147 -6.98 -33.88 -4.44
CA LEU A 147 -7.90 -33.10 -3.60
C LEU A 147 -7.19 -32.40 -2.44
N LEU A 148 -6.22 -33.07 -1.81
CA LEU A 148 -5.40 -32.46 -0.75
C LEU A 148 -4.57 -31.28 -1.28
N THR A 149 -4.02 -31.40 -2.48
CA THR A 149 -3.23 -30.34 -3.13
C THR A 149 -4.11 -29.14 -3.48
N LEU A 150 -5.31 -29.36 -4.06
CA LEU A 150 -6.28 -28.30 -4.34
C LEU A 150 -6.78 -27.62 -3.05
N LYS A 151 -7.02 -28.39 -1.98
CA LYS A 151 -7.38 -27.84 -0.67
C LYS A 151 -6.26 -26.94 -0.11
N GLN A 152 -5.02 -27.40 -0.16
CA GLN A 152 -3.88 -26.62 0.32
C GLN A 152 -3.66 -25.35 -0.52
N ALA A 153 -3.84 -25.44 -1.84
CA ALA A 153 -3.89 -24.27 -2.72
C ALA A 153 -4.98 -23.30 -2.29
N ALA A 154 -6.14 -23.85 -1.87
CA ALA A 154 -7.27 -23.06 -1.44
C ALA A 154 -7.06 -22.27 -0.15
N GLU A 155 -6.22 -22.79 0.74
CA GLU A 155 -5.90 -22.16 2.02
C GLU A 155 -4.71 -21.19 1.91
N ARG A 156 -3.75 -21.46 1.01
CA ARG A 156 -2.48 -20.72 0.96
C ARG A 156 -2.42 -19.66 -0.13
N ILE A 157 -2.85 -19.98 -1.36
CA ILE A 157 -2.64 -19.09 -2.51
C ILE A 157 -3.54 -17.86 -2.40
N GLY A 158 -2.92 -16.68 -2.40
CA GLY A 158 -3.53 -15.36 -2.35
C GLY A 158 -3.75 -14.83 -0.94
N SER A 159 -3.04 -15.34 0.07
CA SER A 159 -3.29 -15.00 1.48
C SER A 159 -2.79 -13.59 1.87
N THR A 160 -1.84 -13.02 1.14
CA THR A 160 -1.06 -11.83 1.53
C THR A 160 -1.37 -10.56 0.73
N LEU A 161 -2.24 -10.62 -0.29
CA LEU A 161 -2.43 -9.53 -1.27
C LEU A 161 -1.11 -8.98 -1.85
N ASP A 162 -0.11 -9.85 -2.00
CA ASP A 162 1.19 -9.52 -2.59
C ASP A 162 1.41 -10.31 -3.90
N VAL A 163 1.88 -9.61 -4.93
CA VAL A 163 2.07 -10.19 -6.28
C VAL A 163 3.17 -11.25 -6.25
N ILE A 164 4.31 -10.95 -5.63
CA ILE A 164 5.44 -11.87 -5.55
C ILE A 164 5.16 -13.01 -4.57
N GLY A 165 4.64 -12.69 -3.39
CA GLY A 165 4.24 -13.68 -2.39
C GLY A 165 3.22 -14.70 -2.92
N THR A 166 2.24 -14.28 -3.72
CA THR A 166 1.28 -15.21 -4.34
C THR A 166 1.94 -16.14 -5.36
N ALA A 167 2.93 -15.66 -6.12
CA ALA A 167 3.70 -16.50 -7.04
C ALA A 167 4.57 -17.53 -6.30
N GLU A 168 5.13 -17.15 -5.15
CA GLU A 168 5.86 -18.06 -4.26
C GLU A 168 4.94 -19.13 -3.67
N GLU A 169 3.78 -18.73 -3.15
CA GLU A 169 2.75 -19.65 -2.62
C GLU A 169 2.35 -20.71 -3.66
N LEU A 170 2.19 -20.32 -4.93
CA LEU A 170 1.95 -21.25 -6.04
C LEU A 170 3.09 -22.27 -6.19
N ALA A 171 4.33 -21.80 -6.24
CA ALA A 171 5.50 -22.67 -6.40
C ALA A 171 5.66 -23.62 -5.20
N GLU A 172 5.35 -23.16 -3.98
CA GLU A 172 5.40 -23.97 -2.76
C GLU A 172 4.28 -25.00 -2.64
N VAL A 173 3.11 -24.76 -3.22
CA VAL A 173 2.03 -25.74 -3.25
C VAL A 173 2.30 -26.83 -4.30
N ALA A 174 2.92 -26.45 -5.42
CA ALA A 174 3.21 -27.38 -6.50
C ALA A 174 4.39 -28.33 -6.21
N VAL A 175 5.43 -27.89 -5.49
CA VAL A 175 6.59 -28.72 -5.13
C VAL A 175 6.47 -29.22 -3.69
N PRO A 176 6.67 -30.52 -3.39
CA PRO A 176 7.17 -31.57 -4.28
C PRO A 176 6.09 -32.44 -4.93
N ARG A 177 4.80 -32.19 -4.65
CA ARG A 177 3.72 -33.14 -4.97
C ARG A 177 3.39 -33.25 -6.45
N LEU A 178 3.40 -32.13 -7.16
CA LEU A 178 3.09 -32.07 -8.59
C LEU A 178 4.36 -32.12 -9.43
N ALA A 179 5.40 -31.40 -9.03
CA ALA A 179 6.63 -31.25 -9.81
C ALA A 179 7.87 -31.20 -8.92
N ASP A 180 9.02 -31.56 -9.51
CA ASP A 180 10.33 -31.46 -8.86
C ASP A 180 10.85 -30.02 -8.90
N PHE A 181 10.42 -29.25 -9.90
CA PHE A 181 10.73 -27.83 -10.05
C PHE A 181 9.54 -27.06 -10.60
N VAL A 182 9.35 -25.85 -10.08
CA VAL A 182 8.42 -24.86 -10.62
C VAL A 182 9.10 -23.52 -10.68
N ALA A 183 8.90 -22.81 -11.78
CA ALA A 183 9.16 -21.39 -11.83
C ALA A 183 7.98 -20.62 -12.42
N VAL A 184 7.76 -19.44 -11.84
CA VAL A 184 6.70 -18.51 -12.21
C VAL A 184 7.36 -17.25 -12.77
N ASP A 185 7.04 -16.93 -14.01
CA ASP A 185 7.47 -15.74 -14.72
C ASP A 185 6.27 -14.82 -14.94
N LEU A 186 6.35 -13.60 -14.44
CA LEU A 186 5.33 -12.57 -14.70
C LEU A 186 5.82 -11.62 -15.78
N LEU A 187 4.91 -11.00 -16.54
CA LEU A 187 5.25 -9.86 -17.36
C LEU A 187 5.92 -8.79 -16.49
N ASP A 188 7.00 -8.19 -16.99
CA ASP A 188 7.84 -7.29 -16.20
C ASP A 188 7.03 -6.16 -15.53
N GLY A 189 6.14 -5.52 -16.30
CA GLY A 189 5.21 -4.54 -15.77
C GLY A 189 4.26 -5.09 -14.70
N VAL A 190 3.73 -6.31 -14.88
CA VAL A 190 2.82 -6.93 -13.90
C VAL A 190 3.55 -7.22 -12.58
N ALA A 191 4.81 -7.66 -12.64
CA ALA A 191 5.63 -7.87 -11.44
C ALA A 191 5.86 -6.58 -10.65
N GLU A 192 5.88 -5.43 -11.31
CA GLU A 192 6.03 -4.09 -10.70
C GLU A 192 4.68 -3.45 -10.31
N GLY A 193 3.58 -4.13 -10.62
CA GLY A 193 2.22 -3.70 -10.31
C GLY A 193 1.59 -2.81 -11.37
N ALA A 194 2.09 -2.82 -12.61
CA ALA A 194 1.52 -2.11 -13.75
C ALA A 194 0.43 -2.95 -14.46
N PRO A 195 -0.49 -2.30 -15.19
CA PRO A 195 -1.59 -3.01 -15.84
C PRO A 195 -1.06 -3.91 -16.97
N PRO A 196 -1.57 -5.16 -17.08
CA PRO A 196 -1.19 -6.04 -18.17
C PRO A 196 -1.68 -5.49 -19.52
N PRO A 197 -0.97 -5.80 -20.62
CA PRO A 197 -1.42 -5.43 -21.96
C PRO A 197 -2.77 -6.08 -22.28
N ARG A 198 -3.63 -5.34 -22.99
CA ARG A 198 -4.89 -5.88 -23.50
C ARG A 198 -4.63 -6.61 -24.82
N GLY A 199 -5.07 -7.86 -24.91
CA GLY A 199 -4.93 -8.68 -26.12
C GLY A 199 -3.75 -9.67 -26.07
N PRO A 200 -3.40 -10.27 -27.22
CA PRO A 200 -2.38 -11.32 -27.29
C PRO A 200 -0.99 -10.79 -26.89
N VAL A 201 -0.29 -11.57 -26.07
CA VAL A 201 1.06 -11.25 -25.61
C VAL A 201 2.07 -11.90 -26.57
N PRO A 202 3.07 -11.18 -27.10
CA PRO A 202 4.12 -11.81 -27.91
C PRO A 202 4.88 -12.87 -27.11
N GLY A 203 5.22 -13.99 -27.74
CA GLY A 203 6.01 -15.05 -27.08
C GLY A 203 7.40 -14.60 -26.59
N THR A 204 7.91 -13.52 -27.18
CA THR A 204 9.19 -12.87 -26.82
C THR A 204 9.02 -11.72 -25.81
N ALA A 205 7.87 -11.62 -25.14
CA ALA A 205 7.65 -10.56 -24.15
C ALA A 205 8.67 -10.64 -23.01
N VAL A 206 8.94 -9.47 -22.44
CA VAL A 206 9.86 -9.33 -21.31
C VAL A 206 9.17 -9.80 -20.04
N LEU A 207 9.77 -10.78 -19.38
CA LEU A 207 9.27 -11.42 -18.17
C LEU A 207 10.23 -11.17 -17.02
N ARG A 208 9.74 -11.26 -15.79
CA ARG A 208 10.53 -11.24 -14.56
C ARG A 208 10.23 -12.51 -13.77
N ARG A 209 11.30 -13.17 -13.30
CA ARG A 209 11.22 -14.36 -12.45
C ARG A 209 10.61 -13.98 -11.10
N ALA A 210 9.34 -14.28 -10.89
CA ALA A 210 8.64 -13.94 -9.66
C ALA A 210 8.89 -14.98 -8.57
N ALA A 211 8.93 -16.27 -8.93
CA ALA A 211 9.18 -17.34 -7.97
C ALA A 211 9.90 -18.54 -8.61
N VAL A 212 10.66 -19.25 -7.78
CA VAL A 212 11.27 -20.55 -8.09
C VAL A 212 11.13 -21.45 -6.88
N ARG A 213 10.74 -22.70 -7.08
CA ARG A 213 10.83 -23.75 -6.07
C ARG A 213 11.35 -25.04 -6.69
N SER A 214 12.16 -25.75 -5.92
CA SER A 214 12.74 -27.03 -6.31
C SER A 214 12.77 -27.99 -5.12
N VAL A 215 12.78 -29.28 -5.40
CA VAL A 215 13.14 -30.34 -4.45
C VAL A 215 14.61 -30.24 -4.01
N THR A 216 15.46 -29.63 -4.85
CA THR A 216 16.86 -29.35 -4.52
C THR A 216 17.00 -28.00 -3.82
N GLU A 217 17.73 -27.96 -2.70
CA GLU A 217 17.97 -26.73 -1.94
C GLU A 217 18.63 -25.65 -2.81
N ASN A 218 18.12 -24.41 -2.71
CA ASN A 218 18.55 -23.24 -3.50
C ASN A 218 18.34 -23.33 -5.03
N ALA A 219 17.70 -24.39 -5.54
CA ALA A 219 17.38 -24.57 -6.96
C ALA A 219 18.55 -24.23 -7.92
N PRO A 220 19.74 -24.85 -7.79
CA PRO A 220 20.92 -24.56 -8.62
C PRO A 220 20.68 -24.72 -10.13
N GLU A 221 19.69 -25.53 -10.51
CA GLU A 221 19.19 -25.76 -11.86
C GLU A 221 18.40 -24.58 -12.45
N SER A 222 17.98 -23.61 -11.63
CA SER A 222 17.44 -22.36 -12.15
C SER A 222 18.54 -21.57 -12.87
N ALA A 223 18.37 -21.36 -14.17
CA ALA A 223 19.25 -20.50 -14.96
C ALA A 223 19.00 -19.00 -14.71
N VAL A 224 17.84 -18.65 -14.14
CA VAL A 224 17.38 -17.27 -13.96
C VAL A 224 17.07 -17.05 -12.48
N PRO A 225 17.84 -16.20 -11.77
CA PRO A 225 17.55 -15.87 -10.38
C PRO A 225 16.20 -15.16 -10.21
N VAL A 226 15.57 -15.31 -9.05
CA VAL A 226 14.36 -14.55 -8.70
C VAL A 226 14.63 -13.04 -8.76
N GLY A 227 13.66 -12.29 -9.26
CA GLY A 227 13.74 -10.84 -9.47
C GLY A 227 14.43 -10.41 -10.77
N THR A 228 15.08 -11.33 -11.51
CA THR A 228 15.77 -11.00 -12.76
C THR A 228 14.84 -11.04 -13.97
N VAL A 229 15.13 -10.16 -14.93
CA VAL A 229 14.39 -10.04 -16.18
C VAL A 229 14.91 -11.07 -17.19
N THR A 230 14.00 -11.70 -17.94
CA THR A 230 14.31 -12.74 -18.92
C THR A 230 13.37 -12.67 -20.13
N THR A 231 13.81 -13.27 -21.24
CA THR A 231 13.00 -13.49 -22.44
C THR A 231 13.17 -14.94 -22.91
N TYR A 232 12.21 -15.39 -23.71
CA TYR A 232 12.22 -16.72 -24.29
C TYR A 232 12.31 -16.64 -25.82
N PRO A 233 13.21 -17.43 -26.46
CA PRO A 233 13.23 -17.54 -27.91
C PRO A 233 11.89 -18.05 -28.47
N PRO A 234 11.47 -17.61 -29.68
CA PRO A 234 10.14 -17.89 -30.24
C PRO A 234 9.76 -19.37 -30.32
N ASP A 235 10.74 -20.24 -30.58
CA ASP A 235 10.51 -21.67 -30.80
C ASP A 235 10.48 -22.50 -29.50
N THR A 236 10.61 -21.85 -28.34
CA THR A 236 10.53 -22.54 -27.05
C THR A 236 9.08 -22.82 -26.63
N PRO A 237 8.85 -23.88 -25.83
CA PRO A 237 7.54 -24.14 -25.23
C PRO A 237 6.99 -22.95 -24.43
N TYR A 238 7.85 -22.20 -23.73
CA TYR A 238 7.44 -21.03 -22.95
C TYR A 238 6.92 -19.89 -23.84
N ALA A 239 7.63 -19.56 -24.93
CA ALA A 239 7.21 -18.52 -25.86
C ALA A 239 5.90 -18.90 -26.57
N ARG A 240 5.76 -20.16 -26.97
CA ARG A 240 4.52 -20.67 -27.57
C ARG A 240 3.35 -20.58 -26.60
N CYS A 241 3.51 -21.08 -25.37
CA CYS A 241 2.52 -20.99 -24.29
C CYS A 241 2.07 -19.54 -24.04
N LEU A 242 3.02 -18.61 -23.98
CA LEU A 242 2.71 -17.19 -23.76
C LEU A 242 1.97 -16.56 -24.95
N SER A 243 2.35 -16.92 -26.18
CA SER A 243 1.76 -16.36 -27.41
C SER A 243 0.39 -16.90 -27.77
N SER A 244 0.17 -18.21 -27.61
CA SER A 244 -1.15 -18.83 -27.79
C SER A 244 -2.05 -18.59 -26.58
N GLY A 245 -1.45 -18.44 -25.40
CA GLY A 245 -2.16 -18.49 -24.13
C GLY A 245 -2.75 -19.89 -23.86
N GLU A 246 -2.24 -20.94 -24.49
CA GLU A 246 -2.67 -22.31 -24.24
C GLU A 246 -1.58 -23.05 -23.47
N SER A 247 -2.01 -23.94 -22.57
CA SER A 247 -1.08 -24.81 -21.86
C SER A 247 -0.45 -25.80 -22.83
N LEU A 248 0.82 -26.12 -22.61
CA LEU A 248 1.55 -27.12 -23.39
C LEU A 248 2.11 -28.19 -22.46
N LEU A 249 1.90 -29.45 -22.85
CA LEU A 249 2.42 -30.63 -22.20
C LEU A 249 3.40 -31.34 -23.14
N LEU A 250 4.60 -31.61 -22.65
CA LEU A 250 5.60 -32.44 -23.29
C LEU A 250 5.82 -33.69 -22.41
N PRO A 251 5.10 -34.79 -22.67
CA PRO A 251 5.20 -36.01 -21.87
C PRO A 251 6.62 -36.57 -21.89
N VAL A 252 7.33 -36.40 -23.00
CA VAL A 252 8.74 -36.77 -23.15
C VAL A 252 9.53 -35.57 -23.65
N LEU A 253 10.57 -35.20 -22.91
CA LEU A 253 11.50 -34.15 -23.27
C LEU A 253 12.57 -34.72 -24.22
N ASP A 254 12.37 -34.55 -25.53
CA ASP A 254 13.36 -34.95 -26.52
C ASP A 254 14.64 -34.11 -26.40
N ARG A 255 15.73 -34.74 -25.97
CA ARG A 255 17.03 -34.09 -25.78
C ARG A 255 17.63 -33.57 -27.09
N ALA A 256 17.17 -34.07 -28.23
CA ALA A 256 17.58 -33.61 -29.56
C ALA A 256 16.74 -32.43 -30.08
N ALA A 257 15.70 -31.99 -29.34
CA ALA A 257 14.86 -30.89 -29.77
C ALA A 257 15.67 -29.59 -29.96
N ASP A 258 15.42 -28.89 -31.07
CA ASP A 258 16.20 -27.72 -31.49
C ASP A 258 16.29 -26.63 -30.40
N TRP A 259 15.20 -26.41 -29.66
CA TRP A 259 15.15 -25.41 -28.59
C TRP A 259 16.01 -25.77 -27.36
N LEU A 260 16.28 -27.06 -27.13
CA LEU A 260 17.24 -27.52 -26.11
C LEU A 260 18.66 -27.49 -26.67
N ALA A 261 18.85 -27.92 -27.93
CA ALA A 261 20.15 -27.89 -28.59
C ALA A 261 20.73 -26.47 -28.70
N GLN A 262 19.88 -25.46 -28.86
CA GLN A 262 20.25 -24.05 -29.03
C GLN A 262 19.95 -23.19 -27.79
N GLY A 263 19.47 -23.80 -26.70
CA GLY A 263 18.89 -23.09 -25.55
C GLY A 263 19.87 -22.55 -24.50
N GLY A 264 21.17 -22.50 -24.81
CA GLY A 264 22.21 -21.90 -23.96
C GLY A 264 22.28 -22.51 -22.55
N GLU A 265 22.54 -21.67 -21.54
CA GLU A 265 22.71 -22.11 -20.14
C GLU A 265 21.46 -22.78 -19.56
N ARG A 266 20.26 -22.30 -19.93
CA ARG A 266 18.97 -22.86 -19.47
C ARG A 266 18.81 -24.31 -19.90
N ALA A 267 18.99 -24.60 -21.18
CA ALA A 267 18.90 -25.96 -21.69
C ALA A 267 20.00 -26.87 -21.10
N ALA A 268 21.22 -26.35 -20.93
CA ALA A 268 22.31 -27.10 -20.31
C ALA A 268 21.98 -27.52 -18.87
N LYS A 269 21.33 -26.67 -18.08
CA LYS A 269 20.88 -27.01 -16.72
C LYS A 269 19.76 -28.04 -16.72
N ILE A 270 18.74 -27.88 -17.58
CA ILE A 270 17.63 -28.85 -17.74
C ILE A 270 18.16 -30.25 -18.09
N LEU A 271 19.09 -30.34 -19.04
CA LEU A 271 19.70 -31.61 -19.44
C LEU A 271 20.58 -32.22 -18.34
N ARG A 272 21.27 -31.38 -17.56
CA ARG A 272 22.16 -31.83 -16.47
C ARG A 272 21.39 -32.45 -15.31
N VAL A 273 20.24 -31.91 -14.93
CA VAL A 273 19.38 -32.51 -13.89
C VAL A 273 18.64 -33.75 -14.39
N GLY A 274 18.66 -34.00 -15.71
CA GLY A 274 18.00 -35.15 -16.29
C GLY A 274 16.49 -35.01 -16.39
N ALA A 275 15.98 -33.78 -16.49
CA ALA A 275 14.55 -33.54 -16.69
C ALA A 275 14.03 -34.32 -17.90
N HIS A 276 12.93 -35.04 -17.71
CA HIS A 276 12.38 -35.97 -18.71
C HIS A 276 10.99 -35.57 -19.20
N THR A 277 10.33 -34.62 -18.55
CA THR A 277 8.99 -34.12 -18.92
C THR A 277 8.84 -32.64 -18.53
N LEU A 278 7.97 -31.91 -19.25
CA LEU A 278 7.73 -30.47 -19.06
C LEU A 278 6.25 -30.15 -19.27
N MET A 279 5.69 -29.30 -18.41
CA MET A 279 4.46 -28.57 -18.70
C MET A 279 4.65 -27.06 -18.53
N THR A 280 4.01 -26.29 -19.40
CA THR A 280 3.98 -24.83 -19.39
C THR A 280 2.53 -24.36 -19.39
N VAL A 281 2.16 -23.56 -18.41
CA VAL A 281 0.79 -23.12 -18.17
C VAL A 281 0.76 -21.59 -18.08
N PRO A 282 -0.09 -20.90 -18.86
CA PRO A 282 -0.15 -19.45 -18.84
C PRO A 282 -0.90 -18.94 -17.60
N LEU A 283 -0.40 -17.87 -16.97
CA LEU A 283 -1.12 -17.19 -15.89
C LEU A 283 -2.16 -16.27 -16.50
N LYS A 284 -3.39 -16.77 -16.63
CA LYS A 284 -4.52 -16.00 -17.18
C LYS A 284 -5.50 -15.61 -16.09
N ALA A 285 -5.82 -14.32 -16.03
CA ALA A 285 -6.89 -13.81 -15.19
C ALA A 285 -7.90 -13.10 -16.09
N ARG A 286 -9.11 -13.66 -16.22
CA ARG A 286 -10.16 -13.12 -17.11
C ARG A 286 -9.63 -13.05 -18.55
N ASP A 287 -9.58 -11.86 -19.15
CA ASP A 287 -9.14 -11.63 -20.53
C ASP A 287 -7.68 -11.13 -20.65
N VAL A 288 -6.88 -11.24 -19.57
CA VAL A 288 -5.48 -10.77 -19.57
C VAL A 288 -4.52 -11.90 -19.20
N THR A 289 -3.37 -11.91 -19.89
CA THR A 289 -2.26 -12.80 -19.58
C THR A 289 -1.25 -12.04 -18.72
N LEU A 290 -0.97 -12.58 -17.54
CA LEU A 290 -0.07 -12.00 -16.55
C LEU A 290 1.35 -12.54 -16.67
N GLY A 291 1.53 -13.72 -17.28
CA GLY A 291 2.79 -14.44 -17.33
C GLY A 291 2.60 -15.92 -17.64
N LEU A 292 3.55 -16.75 -17.20
CA LEU A 292 3.51 -18.22 -17.33
C LEU A 292 4.18 -18.91 -16.14
N ALA A 293 3.75 -20.14 -15.86
CA ALA A 293 4.38 -21.08 -14.94
C ALA A 293 4.89 -22.28 -15.73
N HIS A 294 6.04 -22.81 -15.36
CA HIS A 294 6.58 -24.01 -15.99
C HIS A 294 7.15 -24.98 -14.95
N PHE A 295 6.93 -26.27 -15.22
CA PHE A 295 7.12 -27.36 -14.28
C PHE A 295 7.96 -28.47 -14.92
N TYR A 296 8.87 -29.07 -14.15
CA TYR A 296 9.67 -30.22 -14.59
C TYR A 296 9.59 -31.38 -13.60
N ARG A 297 9.78 -32.59 -14.11
CA ARG A 297 10.15 -33.76 -13.31
C ARG A 297 11.47 -34.38 -13.80
N TRP A 298 12.24 -34.89 -12.85
CA TRP A 298 13.47 -35.68 -13.02
C TRP A 298 13.65 -36.73 -11.92
N GLU A 299 13.16 -36.49 -10.70
CA GLU A 299 13.17 -37.46 -9.58
C GLU A 299 11.91 -38.32 -9.59
N LEU A 300 10.74 -37.69 -9.80
CA LEU A 300 9.50 -38.42 -10.02
C LEU A 300 9.60 -39.22 -11.33
N PRO A 301 9.44 -40.55 -11.30
CA PRO A 301 9.69 -41.40 -12.47
C PRO A 301 8.58 -41.27 -13.52
N GLU A 302 7.35 -40.94 -13.13
CA GLU A 302 6.23 -40.79 -14.05
C GLU A 302 6.29 -39.47 -14.83
N PRO A 303 6.16 -39.50 -16.17
CA PRO A 303 6.03 -38.28 -16.97
C PRO A 303 4.71 -37.57 -16.65
N PHE A 304 4.62 -36.26 -16.94
CA PHE A 304 3.36 -35.54 -16.82
C PHE A 304 2.31 -36.09 -17.80
N ASP A 305 1.08 -36.21 -17.33
CA ASP A 305 -0.08 -36.57 -18.14
C ASP A 305 -1.14 -35.45 -18.19
N GLY A 306 -2.31 -35.76 -18.76
CA GLY A 306 -3.41 -34.80 -18.87
C GLY A 306 -4.07 -34.45 -17.53
N GLU A 307 -4.02 -35.34 -16.54
CA GLU A 307 -4.57 -35.08 -15.21
C GLU A 307 -3.67 -34.15 -14.41
N ASP A 308 -2.35 -34.36 -14.51
CA ASP A 308 -1.33 -33.47 -13.98
C ASP A 308 -1.48 -32.05 -14.57
N LEU A 309 -1.67 -31.96 -15.89
CA LEU A 309 -1.87 -30.68 -16.57
C LEU A 309 -3.12 -29.96 -16.05
N ALA A 310 -4.25 -30.67 -15.91
CA ALA A 310 -5.48 -30.10 -15.39
C ALA A 310 -5.31 -29.60 -13.94
N LEU A 311 -4.58 -30.33 -13.10
CA LEU A 311 -4.25 -29.86 -11.74
C LEU A 311 -3.37 -28.60 -11.78
N ALA A 312 -2.36 -28.57 -12.66
CA ALA A 312 -1.51 -27.39 -12.83
C ALA A 312 -2.32 -26.17 -13.29
N GLU A 313 -3.25 -26.35 -14.24
CA GLU A 313 -4.16 -25.32 -14.71
C GLU A 313 -5.05 -24.78 -13.59
N ASP A 314 -5.61 -25.64 -12.74
CA ASP A 314 -6.42 -25.23 -11.58
C ASP A 314 -5.61 -24.37 -10.60
N LEU A 315 -4.38 -24.79 -10.29
CA LEU A 315 -3.47 -24.07 -9.39
C LEU A 315 -3.06 -22.71 -9.96
N VAL A 316 -2.64 -22.70 -11.24
CA VAL A 316 -2.16 -21.50 -11.94
C VAL A 316 -3.29 -20.51 -12.18
N SER A 317 -4.49 -20.98 -12.53
CA SER A 317 -5.70 -20.16 -12.68
C SER A 317 -6.03 -19.42 -11.38
N ARG A 318 -6.00 -20.14 -10.25
CA ARG A 318 -6.21 -19.53 -8.94
C ARG A 318 -5.15 -18.47 -8.61
N ALA A 319 -3.88 -18.81 -8.78
CA ALA A 319 -2.78 -17.88 -8.54
C ALA A 319 -2.89 -16.64 -9.42
N ALA A 320 -3.25 -16.80 -10.70
CA ALA A 320 -3.42 -15.68 -11.63
C ALA A 320 -4.52 -14.70 -11.16
N VAL A 321 -5.67 -15.22 -10.69
CA VAL A 321 -6.74 -14.36 -10.13
C VAL A 321 -6.26 -13.62 -8.89
N CYS A 322 -5.55 -14.30 -7.98
CA CYS A 322 -5.02 -13.68 -6.76
C CYS A 322 -3.95 -12.62 -7.08
N ILE A 323 -3.08 -12.87 -8.05
CA ILE A 323 -2.07 -11.92 -8.54
C ILE A 323 -2.73 -10.69 -9.17
N ASP A 324 -3.75 -10.85 -10.03
CA ASP A 324 -4.48 -9.69 -10.58
C ASP A 324 -5.16 -8.87 -9.48
N ASN A 325 -5.74 -9.54 -8.47
CA ASN A 325 -6.36 -8.86 -7.33
C ASN A 325 -5.34 -8.07 -6.50
N ALA A 326 -4.19 -8.67 -6.17
CA ALA A 326 -3.10 -8.02 -5.43
C ALA A 326 -2.57 -6.79 -6.19
N ARG A 327 -2.40 -6.93 -7.51
CA ARG A 327 -2.00 -5.83 -8.41
C ARG A 327 -3.00 -4.69 -8.40
N ARG A 328 -4.29 -4.97 -8.63
CA ARG A 328 -5.37 -3.96 -8.65
C ARG A 328 -5.48 -3.21 -7.34
N TYR A 329 -5.41 -3.94 -6.22
CA TYR A 329 -5.42 -3.34 -4.88
C TYR A 329 -4.24 -2.37 -4.72
N THR A 330 -3.04 -2.78 -5.14
CA THR A 330 -1.84 -1.94 -5.08
C THR A 330 -1.96 -0.68 -5.95
N GLU A 331 -2.50 -0.79 -7.16
CA GLU A 331 -2.73 0.35 -8.06
C GLU A 331 -3.74 1.35 -7.46
N GLU A 332 -4.89 0.86 -7.00
CA GLU A 332 -5.94 1.69 -6.39
C GLU A 332 -5.42 2.41 -5.14
N HIS A 333 -4.67 1.69 -4.30
CA HIS A 333 -4.09 2.26 -3.09
C HIS A 333 -3.01 3.32 -3.43
N ARG A 334 -2.13 3.05 -4.41
CA ARG A 334 -1.14 4.03 -4.88
C ARG A 334 -1.79 5.28 -5.48
N ALA A 335 -2.84 5.12 -6.29
CA ALA A 335 -3.58 6.24 -6.88
C ALA A 335 -4.23 7.10 -5.79
N THR A 336 -4.87 6.47 -4.81
CA THR A 336 -5.48 7.13 -3.66
C THR A 336 -4.45 7.91 -2.84
N LEU A 337 -3.33 7.28 -2.47
CA LEU A 337 -2.24 7.96 -1.74
C LEU A 337 -1.62 9.11 -2.55
N THR A 338 -1.48 8.95 -3.86
CA THR A 338 -0.94 10.01 -4.74
C THR A 338 -1.88 11.20 -4.80
N LEU A 339 -3.19 10.96 -4.92
CA LEU A 339 -4.21 12.01 -4.86
C LEU A 339 -4.16 12.73 -3.50
N GLN A 340 -4.09 11.98 -2.40
CA GLN A 340 -4.04 12.53 -1.04
C GLN A 340 -2.81 13.42 -0.82
N ARG A 341 -1.62 12.91 -1.17
CA ARG A 341 -0.37 13.71 -1.12
C ARG A 341 -0.47 14.95 -2.01
N SER A 342 -1.11 14.85 -3.17
CA SER A 342 -1.28 16.00 -4.06
C SER A 342 -2.19 17.09 -3.51
N LEU A 343 -3.23 16.71 -2.76
CA LEU A 343 -4.21 17.63 -2.18
C LEU A 343 -3.74 18.23 -0.85
N LEU A 344 -3.02 17.47 -0.03
CA LEU A 344 -2.53 17.91 1.28
C LEU A 344 -1.13 18.55 1.22
N LEU A 345 -0.20 18.01 0.42
CA LEU A 345 1.24 18.32 0.54
C LEU A 345 1.83 19.15 -0.60
N ARG A 346 1.06 19.54 -1.65
CA ARG A 346 1.57 20.47 -2.70
C ARG A 346 1.86 21.90 -2.20
N GLY A 347 1.80 22.16 -0.89
CA GLY A 347 2.04 23.48 -0.28
C GLY A 347 3.38 23.67 0.39
N SER A 348 4.11 22.59 0.70
CA SER A 348 5.41 22.66 1.37
C SER A 348 6.55 22.98 0.41
N ILE A 349 6.31 23.84 -0.60
CA ILE A 349 7.43 24.46 -1.31
C ILE A 349 8.11 25.33 -0.25
N PRO A 350 9.34 25.02 0.20
CA PRO A 350 10.07 25.99 0.99
C PRO A 350 10.11 27.26 0.16
N VAL A 351 9.48 28.34 0.63
CA VAL A 351 9.45 29.59 -0.13
C VAL A 351 10.80 30.26 0.12
N PRO A 352 11.79 30.08 -0.77
CA PRO A 352 13.16 30.40 -0.45
C PRO A 352 13.27 31.91 -0.20
N GLY A 353 13.91 32.29 0.90
CA GLY A 353 14.12 33.70 1.25
C GLY A 353 12.99 34.37 2.03
N LEU A 354 11.83 33.73 2.25
CA LEU A 354 10.78 34.29 3.13
C LEU A 354 10.86 33.77 4.56
N MET A 355 11.07 32.46 4.73
CA MET A 355 11.07 31.79 6.03
C MET A 355 11.72 30.40 5.93
N GLU A 356 12.48 29.99 6.95
CA GLU A 356 12.99 28.62 7.04
C GLU A 356 11.93 27.72 7.68
N THR A 357 11.64 26.56 7.10
CA THR A 357 10.60 25.66 7.62
C THR A 357 11.07 24.20 7.66
N ALA A 358 10.58 23.45 8.63
CA ALA A 358 10.73 22.00 8.72
C ALA A 358 9.40 21.40 9.18
N HIS A 359 9.04 20.21 8.68
CA HIS A 359 7.79 19.58 9.09
C HIS A 359 7.91 18.07 9.21
N ARG A 360 7.03 17.49 10.01
CA ARG A 360 6.80 16.04 10.11
C ARG A 360 5.29 15.80 10.09
N TYR A 361 4.90 14.72 9.41
CA TYR A 361 3.51 14.33 9.25
C TYR A 361 3.39 12.81 9.29
N VAL A 362 2.48 12.29 10.12
CA VAL A 362 2.13 10.87 10.20
C VAL A 362 0.61 10.72 10.13
N PRO A 363 0.07 9.93 9.17
CA PRO A 363 -1.36 9.65 9.10
C PRO A 363 -1.81 8.59 10.12
N ALA A 364 -3.08 8.65 10.54
CA ALA A 364 -3.73 7.63 11.37
C ALA A 364 -3.82 6.26 10.64
N ARG A 365 -3.71 5.15 11.40
CA ARG A 365 -3.50 3.79 10.83
C ARG A 365 -4.78 2.99 10.54
N ALA A 366 -5.95 3.41 11.02
CA ALA A 366 -7.18 2.62 10.92
C ALA A 366 -7.86 2.79 9.55
N HIS A 367 -7.42 1.97 8.59
CA HIS A 367 -7.83 1.88 7.18
C HIS A 367 -7.17 2.91 6.27
N ALA A 368 -6.29 2.39 5.42
CA ALA A 368 -5.74 2.99 4.22
C ALA A 368 -6.54 4.20 3.67
N GLY A 369 -6.12 5.39 4.08
CA GLY A 369 -6.20 6.60 3.27
C GLY A 369 -7.37 7.51 3.58
N ALA A 370 -7.16 8.50 4.46
CA ALA A 370 -6.84 9.87 4.08
C ALA A 370 -6.90 10.77 5.32
N ALA A 371 -6.03 11.79 5.37
CA ALA A 371 -5.95 12.68 6.50
C ALA A 371 -6.81 13.94 6.39
N GLY A 372 -7.38 14.35 7.52
CA GLY A 372 -8.06 15.65 7.67
C GLY A 372 -7.07 16.79 7.91
N ASP A 373 -5.97 16.49 8.60
CA ASP A 373 -4.94 17.46 8.96
C ASP A 373 -4.18 18.03 7.76
N TRP A 374 -3.93 19.33 7.78
CA TRP A 374 -3.20 20.03 6.73
C TRP A 374 -2.50 21.29 7.25
N PHE A 375 -1.49 21.75 6.51
CA PHE A 375 -0.84 23.04 6.74
C PHE A 375 -0.48 23.70 5.41
N ASP A 376 -0.24 25.01 5.42
CA ASP A 376 0.20 25.76 4.24
C ASP A 376 1.06 26.97 4.63
N VAL A 377 1.95 27.38 3.73
CA VAL A 377 2.76 28.60 3.84
C VAL A 377 2.40 29.49 2.66
N VAL A 378 1.83 30.66 2.94
CA VAL A 378 1.24 31.56 1.94
C VAL A 378 2.05 32.84 1.85
N PRO A 379 2.76 33.11 0.73
CA PRO A 379 3.38 34.41 0.49
C PRO A 379 2.31 35.50 0.42
N LEU A 380 2.52 36.61 1.13
CA LEU A 380 1.62 37.77 1.15
C LEU A 380 2.36 39.02 0.65
N SER A 381 1.61 40.05 0.29
CA SER A 381 2.19 41.33 -0.15
C SER A 381 2.97 42.01 0.99
N GLY A 382 3.94 42.86 0.63
CA GLY A 382 4.69 43.67 1.61
C GLY A 382 5.66 42.86 2.46
N ALA A 383 6.28 41.82 1.90
CA ALA A 383 7.20 40.92 2.58
C ALA A 383 6.61 40.27 3.84
N ARG A 384 5.37 39.81 3.72
CA ARG A 384 4.65 39.10 4.78
C ARG A 384 4.45 37.63 4.41
N VAL A 385 4.31 36.79 5.43
CA VAL A 385 4.09 35.36 5.24
C VAL A 385 2.94 34.90 6.11
N GLY A 386 1.95 34.26 5.50
CA GLY A 386 0.89 33.54 6.18
C GLY A 386 1.32 32.11 6.51
N LEU A 387 1.07 31.65 7.74
CA LEU A 387 1.12 30.24 8.09
C LEU A 387 -0.26 29.76 8.48
N VAL A 388 -0.59 28.54 8.06
CA VAL A 388 -1.88 27.92 8.29
C VAL A 388 -1.66 26.50 8.77
N VAL A 389 -2.41 26.09 9.78
CA VAL A 389 -2.57 24.68 10.16
C VAL A 389 -4.04 24.46 10.50
N GLY A 390 -4.58 23.32 10.14
CA GLY A 390 -5.95 23.00 10.43
C GLY A 390 -6.24 21.51 10.33
N ASP A 391 -7.40 21.16 10.86
CA ASP A 391 -7.96 19.82 10.86
C ASP A 391 -9.41 19.90 10.41
N VAL A 392 -9.91 18.88 9.71
CA VAL A 392 -11.32 18.77 9.32
C VAL A 392 -11.96 17.54 9.94
N VAL A 393 -13.19 17.72 10.41
CA VAL A 393 -13.96 16.64 10.99
C VAL A 393 -14.23 15.55 9.95
N GLY A 394 -13.79 14.34 10.25
CA GLY A 394 -14.00 13.15 9.43
C GLY A 394 -12.70 12.40 9.18
N ARG A 395 -12.76 11.37 8.35
CA ARG A 395 -11.60 10.56 7.97
C ARG A 395 -11.78 10.03 6.56
N GLY A 396 -10.69 9.71 5.87
CA GLY A 396 -10.76 9.19 4.51
C GLY A 396 -10.91 10.29 3.45
N ILE A 397 -11.12 9.88 2.20
CA ILE A 397 -10.98 10.75 1.02
C ILE A 397 -11.87 12.02 1.06
N GLU A 398 -13.02 11.95 1.74
CA GLU A 398 -13.88 13.11 1.95
C GLU A 398 -13.24 14.18 2.85
N ALA A 399 -12.51 13.78 3.89
CA ALA A 399 -11.78 14.69 4.75
C ALA A 399 -10.70 15.43 3.96
N VAL A 400 -9.93 14.71 3.13
CA VAL A 400 -8.95 15.33 2.22
C VAL A 400 -9.59 16.31 1.24
N ALA A 401 -10.77 15.99 0.70
CA ALA A 401 -11.49 16.90 -0.17
C ALA A 401 -11.93 18.18 0.56
N ARG A 402 -12.39 18.07 1.81
CA ARG A 402 -12.74 19.22 2.67
C ARG A 402 -11.52 20.07 3.01
N ALA A 403 -10.40 19.44 3.41
CA ALA A 403 -9.13 20.11 3.65
C ALA A 403 -8.65 20.90 2.42
N GLY A 404 -8.70 20.29 1.23
CA GLY A 404 -8.36 20.95 -0.04
C GLY A 404 -9.24 22.17 -0.36
N ARG A 405 -10.54 22.10 -0.03
CA ARG A 405 -11.47 23.24 -0.18
C ARG A 405 -11.16 24.36 0.82
N LEU A 406 -10.95 24.04 2.11
CA LEU A 406 -10.56 25.03 3.13
C LEU A 406 -9.26 25.74 2.74
N ARG A 407 -8.25 24.97 2.33
CA ARG A 407 -6.97 25.51 1.87
C ARG A 407 -7.11 26.45 0.68
N THR A 408 -7.92 26.10 -0.30
CA THR A 408 -8.20 26.96 -1.46
C THR A 408 -8.94 28.23 -1.05
N ALA A 409 -9.92 28.13 -0.16
CA ALA A 409 -10.64 29.28 0.38
C ALA A 409 -9.70 30.22 1.15
N ILE A 410 -8.82 29.67 1.99
CA ILE A 410 -7.85 30.45 2.77
C ILE A 410 -6.85 31.14 1.84
N ARG A 411 -6.30 30.47 0.83
CA ARG A 411 -5.43 31.13 -0.18
C ARG A 411 -6.14 32.29 -0.87
N THR A 412 -7.42 32.10 -1.22
CA THR A 412 -8.22 33.15 -1.87
C THR A 412 -8.44 34.33 -0.93
N LEU A 413 -8.83 34.09 0.32
CA LEU A 413 -9.04 35.14 1.31
C LEU A 413 -7.73 35.83 1.72
N ALA A 414 -6.63 35.09 1.82
CA ALA A 414 -5.30 35.62 2.11
C ALA A 414 -4.79 36.53 0.99
N SER A 415 -5.13 36.24 -0.27
CA SER A 415 -4.80 37.12 -1.41
C SER A 415 -5.49 38.49 -1.35
N LEU A 416 -6.55 38.62 -0.53
CA LEU A 416 -7.23 39.89 -0.26
C LEU A 416 -6.58 40.67 0.90
N ASP A 417 -5.45 40.21 1.44
CA ASP A 417 -4.72 40.83 2.55
C ASP A 417 -5.57 41.10 3.81
N LEU A 418 -6.56 40.23 4.08
CA LEU A 418 -7.41 40.32 5.26
C LEU A 418 -6.63 40.03 6.55
N PRO A 419 -6.93 40.73 7.67
CA PRO A 419 -6.37 40.38 8.97
C PRO A 419 -6.88 38.99 9.44
N PRO A 420 -6.13 38.27 10.29
CA PRO A 420 -6.43 36.88 10.64
C PRO A 420 -7.84 36.62 11.19
N ASP A 421 -8.34 37.48 12.05
CA ASP A 421 -9.68 37.42 12.65
C ASP A 421 -10.79 37.59 11.61
N GLU A 422 -10.64 38.56 10.69
CA GLU A 422 -11.61 38.74 9.60
C GLU A 422 -11.55 37.57 8.62
N LEU A 423 -10.35 37.09 8.27
CA LEU A 423 -10.19 35.93 7.38
C LEU A 423 -10.92 34.71 7.94
N LEU A 424 -10.71 34.38 9.22
CA LEU A 424 -11.41 33.26 9.85
C LEU A 424 -12.92 33.50 9.94
N SER A 425 -13.36 34.74 10.18
CA SER A 425 -14.79 35.09 10.20
C SER A 425 -15.45 34.88 8.82
N ARG A 426 -14.76 35.22 7.73
CA ARG A 426 -15.24 34.95 6.35
C ARG A 426 -15.23 33.47 6.05
N LEU A 427 -14.22 32.74 6.50
CA LEU A 427 -14.12 31.29 6.33
C LEU A 427 -15.24 30.55 7.09
N ASP A 428 -15.54 30.95 8.33
CA ASP A 428 -16.65 30.42 9.12
C ASP A 428 -18.01 30.66 8.44
N ALA A 429 -18.23 31.87 7.90
CA ALA A 429 -19.44 32.17 7.14
C ALA A 429 -19.58 31.30 5.88
N LEU A 430 -18.47 30.99 5.19
CA LEU A 430 -18.47 30.05 4.05
C LEU A 430 -18.76 28.62 4.51
N ALA A 431 -18.19 28.19 5.64
CA ALA A 431 -18.43 26.89 6.23
C ALA A 431 -19.90 26.66 6.60
N ARG A 432 -20.52 27.64 7.28
CA ARG A 432 -21.94 27.62 7.66
C ARG A 432 -22.87 27.47 6.46
N ARG A 433 -22.65 28.25 5.39
CA ARG A 433 -23.48 28.19 4.17
C ARG A 433 -23.45 26.82 3.49
N GLN A 434 -22.35 26.07 3.61
CA GLN A 434 -22.26 24.72 3.04
C GLN A 434 -22.89 23.66 3.93
N ILE A 435 -22.92 23.88 5.25
CA ILE A 435 -23.66 23.04 6.20
C ILE A 435 -25.18 23.19 5.99
N ASP A 436 -25.65 24.43 5.79
CA ASP A 436 -27.08 24.76 5.65
C ASP A 436 -27.67 24.46 4.26
N ALA A 437 -26.86 24.07 3.28
CA ALA A 437 -27.32 23.77 1.93
C ALA A 437 -28.10 22.43 1.89
N PRO A 438 -29.36 22.40 1.40
CA PRO A 438 -30.15 21.18 1.37
C PRO A 438 -29.49 20.14 0.45
N SER A 439 -29.17 18.97 1.00
CA SER A 439 -28.67 17.82 0.23
C SER A 439 -29.77 17.34 -0.73
N VAL A 440 -29.51 17.38 -2.04
CA VAL A 440 -30.44 16.95 -3.10
C VAL A 440 -30.47 15.42 -3.26
N ALA A 441 -30.08 14.64 -2.25
CA ALA A 441 -30.09 13.19 -2.30
C ALA A 441 -30.85 12.62 -1.11
N GLY A 442 -32.09 12.19 -1.37
CA GLY A 442 -32.90 11.46 -0.41
C GLY A 442 -32.37 10.05 -0.19
N SER A 443 -31.67 9.83 0.91
CA SER A 443 -31.53 8.53 1.54
C SER A 443 -31.37 8.73 3.04
N ALA A 444 -32.28 8.14 3.81
CA ALA A 444 -32.34 8.19 5.25
C ALA A 444 -31.32 7.22 5.88
N ASP A 445 -30.03 7.51 5.69
CA ASP A 445 -28.97 6.94 6.50
C ASP A 445 -28.18 8.09 7.13
N GLU A 446 -28.32 8.25 8.44
CA GLU A 446 -27.78 9.35 9.22
C GLU A 446 -26.26 9.22 9.36
N SER A 447 -25.50 9.98 8.58
CA SER A 447 -24.22 10.54 9.04
C SER A 447 -23.79 11.76 8.20
N VAL A 448 -24.01 12.95 8.77
CA VAL A 448 -23.34 14.23 8.53
C VAL A 448 -23.24 14.70 7.07
N GLY A 449 -24.04 15.71 6.71
CA GLY A 449 -24.00 16.41 5.42
C GLY A 449 -22.64 17.05 5.06
N PRO A 450 -22.49 17.58 3.83
CA PRO A 450 -21.22 17.98 3.21
C PRO A 450 -20.66 19.34 3.70
N GLY A 451 -20.72 19.59 5.01
CA GLY A 451 -20.23 20.84 5.62
C GLY A 451 -18.71 20.91 5.78
N LEU A 452 -18.14 22.11 5.62
CA LEU A 452 -16.76 22.41 6.00
C LEU A 452 -16.70 22.64 7.53
N SER A 453 -16.58 21.57 8.33
CA SER A 453 -16.38 21.67 9.78
C SER A 453 -14.96 21.24 10.14
N GLY A 454 -14.32 21.96 11.06
CA GLY A 454 -12.92 21.73 11.41
C GLY A 454 -12.32 22.80 12.30
N THR A 455 -11.05 22.62 12.65
CA THR A 455 -10.23 23.62 13.35
C THR A 455 -9.26 24.30 12.39
N CYS A 456 -8.92 25.56 12.65
CA CYS A 456 -7.94 26.29 11.84
C CYS A 456 -7.22 27.35 12.66
N LEU A 457 -5.89 27.37 12.60
CA LEU A 457 -5.04 28.47 13.05
C LEU A 457 -4.49 29.18 11.82
N TYR A 458 -4.67 30.50 11.75
CA TYR A 458 -4.08 31.34 10.72
C TYR A 458 -3.25 32.44 11.38
N LEU A 459 -2.01 32.59 10.93
CA LEU A 459 -1.13 33.66 11.40
C LEU A 459 -0.42 34.34 10.24
N VAL A 460 -0.08 35.61 10.43
CA VAL A 460 0.66 36.45 9.49
C VAL A 460 1.87 37.01 10.20
N HIS A 461 3.05 36.75 9.64
CA HIS A 461 4.31 37.33 10.06
C HIS A 461 4.75 38.42 9.09
N ASP A 462 5.02 39.62 9.63
CA ASP A 462 5.64 40.73 8.92
C ASP A 462 7.15 40.72 9.13
N ARG A 463 7.89 40.52 8.04
CA ARG A 463 9.36 40.38 8.05
C ARG A 463 10.07 41.72 8.22
N VAL A 464 9.39 42.83 7.95
CA VAL A 464 9.91 44.18 8.12
C VAL A 464 9.79 44.61 9.57
N THR A 465 8.61 44.46 10.16
CA THR A 465 8.36 44.90 11.54
C THR A 465 8.69 43.82 12.58
N GLY A 466 8.74 42.56 12.18
CA GLY A 466 8.84 41.40 13.06
C GLY A 466 7.54 41.08 13.81
N GLN A 467 6.44 41.78 13.50
CA GLN A 467 5.14 41.55 14.14
C GLN A 467 4.52 40.25 13.62
N CYS A 468 3.93 39.48 14.53
CA CYS A 468 3.14 38.29 14.21
C CYS A 468 1.72 38.49 14.72
N THR A 469 0.73 38.39 13.84
CA THR A 469 -0.69 38.46 14.19
C THR A 469 -1.34 37.13 13.89
N MET A 470 -2.17 36.61 14.79
CA MET A 470 -2.75 35.27 14.66
C MET A 470 -4.16 35.19 15.21
N ALA A 471 -4.98 34.33 14.64
CA ALA A 471 -6.31 34.00 15.16
C ALA A 471 -6.53 32.49 15.02
N SER A 472 -7.34 31.91 15.91
CA SER A 472 -7.66 30.48 15.91
C SER A 472 -9.16 30.23 15.97
N ALA A 473 -9.63 29.31 15.14
CA ALA A 473 -10.95 28.70 15.17
C ALA A 473 -10.81 27.27 15.72
N GLY A 474 -10.92 27.11 17.04
CA GLY A 474 -10.87 25.82 17.74
C GLY A 474 -9.52 25.10 17.73
N HIS A 475 -8.50 25.65 17.07
CA HIS A 475 -7.19 25.01 16.92
C HIS A 475 -6.27 25.33 18.12
N PRO A 476 -5.40 24.39 18.55
CA PRO A 476 -4.47 24.65 19.64
C PRO A 476 -3.55 25.87 19.41
N PRO A 477 -3.17 26.60 20.47
CA PRO A 477 -2.22 27.71 20.34
C PRO A 477 -0.85 27.24 19.83
N PRO A 478 -0.16 28.04 19.00
CA PRO A 478 1.19 27.74 18.57
C PRO A 478 2.17 27.86 19.74
N ILE A 479 3.32 27.21 19.61
CA ILE A 479 4.44 27.28 20.56
C ILE A 479 5.50 28.22 20.00
N VAL A 480 6.05 29.07 20.85
CA VAL A 480 7.24 29.88 20.56
C VAL A 480 8.42 29.28 21.30
N VAL A 481 9.46 28.93 20.55
CA VAL A 481 10.73 28.45 21.06
C VAL A 481 11.74 29.58 20.98
N ARG A 482 12.40 29.89 22.09
CA ARG A 482 13.43 30.94 22.18
C ARG A 482 14.73 30.32 22.65
N GLU A 483 15.82 30.66 21.98
CA GLU A 483 17.13 30.13 22.36
C GLU A 483 17.47 30.55 23.81
N GLY A 484 17.83 29.58 24.65
CA GLY A 484 18.17 29.82 26.06
C GLY A 484 17.01 30.23 27.00
N ARG A 485 15.78 30.43 26.49
CA ARG A 485 14.60 30.76 27.31
C ARG A 485 13.51 29.68 27.30
N GLY A 486 13.68 28.63 26.50
CA GLY A 486 12.77 27.48 26.44
C GLY A 486 11.63 27.65 25.44
N ALA A 487 10.64 26.76 25.53
CA ALA A 487 9.46 26.76 24.68
C ALA A 487 8.21 27.10 25.50
N GLU A 488 7.35 27.97 24.99
CA GLU A 488 6.12 28.42 25.64
C GLU A 488 4.94 28.45 24.66
N LEU A 489 3.73 28.14 25.14
CA LEU A 489 2.51 28.36 24.35
C LEU A 489 2.24 29.85 24.22
N VAL A 490 1.88 30.31 23.03
CA VAL A 490 1.40 31.67 22.83
C VAL A 490 0.08 31.84 23.61
N PRO A 491 -0.11 32.94 24.37
CA PRO A 491 -1.34 33.19 25.13
C PRO A 491 -2.49 33.65 24.21
N LEU A 492 -2.76 32.89 23.15
CA LEU A 492 -3.89 33.05 22.26
C LEU A 492 -5.09 32.29 22.83
N GLN A 493 -6.28 32.89 22.76
CA GLN A 493 -7.55 32.25 23.11
C GLN A 493 -8.21 31.70 21.83
N PRO A 494 -8.33 30.37 21.66
CA PRO A 494 -9.02 29.80 20.52
C PRO A 494 -10.52 30.15 20.53
N GLY A 495 -11.03 30.62 19.39
CA GLY A 495 -12.46 30.73 19.16
C GLY A 495 -13.12 29.35 18.95
N PRO A 496 -14.42 29.31 18.65
CA PRO A 496 -15.11 28.05 18.36
C PRO A 496 -14.59 27.41 17.04
N PRO A 497 -14.76 26.09 16.83
CA PRO A 497 -14.43 25.48 15.54
C PRO A 497 -15.27 26.05 14.39
N LEU A 498 -14.73 25.97 13.17
CA LEU A 498 -15.37 26.47 11.96
C LEU A 498 -16.72 25.79 11.73
N GLY A 499 -17.72 26.60 11.37
CA GLY A 499 -19.08 26.16 11.12
C GLY A 499 -19.95 26.04 12.38
N LEU A 500 -19.35 26.05 13.59
CA LEU A 500 -20.06 25.71 14.83
C LEU A 500 -20.39 26.92 15.73
N GLY A 501 -19.56 27.97 15.81
CA GLY A 501 -19.76 29.02 16.83
C GLY A 501 -20.09 30.43 16.33
N THR A 502 -20.98 31.12 17.05
CA THR A 502 -21.55 32.43 16.67
C THR A 502 -20.73 33.63 17.14
N LEU A 503 -19.65 33.38 17.89
CA LEU A 503 -18.75 34.40 18.42
C LEU A 503 -17.70 34.79 17.36
N PRO A 504 -17.27 36.07 17.32
CA PRO A 504 -16.16 36.49 16.46
C PRO A 504 -14.85 35.85 16.91
N PHE A 505 -13.92 35.68 15.97
CA PHE A 505 -12.55 35.29 16.29
C PHE A 505 -11.75 36.50 16.75
N GLU A 506 -10.84 36.31 17.70
CA GLU A 506 -9.99 37.37 18.22
C GLU A 506 -8.56 37.24 17.67
N ALA A 507 -8.00 38.36 17.21
CA ALA A 507 -6.61 38.43 16.80
C ALA A 507 -5.70 38.66 18.01
N THR A 508 -4.64 37.87 18.11
CA THR A 508 -3.54 38.04 19.07
C THR A 508 -2.32 38.56 18.33
N GLU A 509 -1.70 39.62 18.85
CA GLU A 509 -0.46 40.20 18.30
C GLU A 509 0.74 39.92 19.21
N MET A 510 1.86 39.57 18.63
CA MET A 510 3.11 39.30 19.32
C MET A 510 4.31 39.82 18.51
N GLN A 511 5.29 40.39 19.19
CA GLN A 511 6.60 40.64 18.59
C GLN A 511 7.43 39.37 18.59
N LEU A 512 7.79 38.88 17.42
CA LEU A 512 8.60 37.67 17.27
C LEU A 512 10.10 38.07 17.24
N PRO A 513 10.94 37.52 18.13
CA PRO A 513 12.39 37.68 18.04
C PRO A 513 12.97 37.08 16.77
N GLU A 514 14.19 37.51 16.42
CA GLU A 514 14.90 37.03 15.23
C GLU A 514 15.36 35.57 15.35
N ASP A 515 15.65 35.12 16.57
CA ASP A 515 16.10 33.76 16.90
C ASP A 515 14.95 32.79 17.25
N ALA A 516 13.70 33.28 17.30
CA ALA A 516 12.58 32.48 17.74
C ALA A 516 12.12 31.48 16.65
N VAL A 517 11.68 30.30 17.06
CA VAL A 517 11.04 29.32 16.17
C VAL A 517 9.58 29.20 16.58
N LEU A 518 8.68 29.32 15.61
CA LEU A 518 7.26 29.00 15.79
C LEU A 518 7.03 27.52 15.50
N ALA A 519 6.33 26.83 16.40
CA ALA A 519 5.88 25.46 16.20
C ALA A 519 4.34 25.41 16.17
N LEU A 520 3.80 25.01 15.02
CA LEU A 520 2.38 24.78 14.77
C LEU A 520 2.14 23.26 14.81
N TRP A 521 1.07 22.83 15.46
CA TRP A 521 0.88 21.42 15.77
C TRP A 521 -0.60 21.04 15.80
N THR A 522 -0.93 19.82 15.40
CA THR A 522 -2.29 19.26 15.47
C THR A 522 -2.46 18.36 16.69
N ASP A 523 -3.70 18.18 17.14
CA ASP A 523 -4.00 17.47 18.38
C ASP A 523 -3.61 15.98 18.34
N GLY A 524 -3.46 15.34 17.18
CA GLY A 524 -2.94 13.97 17.11
C GLY A 524 -1.52 13.80 17.68
N LEU A 525 -0.75 14.88 17.87
CA LEU A 525 0.51 14.83 18.64
C LEU A 525 0.31 14.63 20.14
N VAL A 526 -0.86 14.94 20.67
CA VAL A 526 -1.10 15.13 22.12
C VAL A 526 -2.31 14.32 22.62
N GLY A 527 -3.32 14.12 21.78
CA GLY A 527 -4.62 13.54 22.11
C GLY A 527 -4.61 12.02 22.20
N ALA A 528 -4.77 11.50 23.41
CA ALA A 528 -5.34 10.19 23.69
C ALA A 528 -6.49 10.38 24.69
N ARG A 529 -7.52 9.52 24.67
CA ARG A 529 -8.64 9.59 25.64
C ARG A 529 -8.22 9.31 27.09
N ASP A 530 -7.07 8.65 27.28
CA ASP A 530 -6.63 8.10 28.58
C ASP A 530 -5.37 8.79 29.16
N GLN A 531 -4.87 9.88 28.55
CA GLN A 531 -3.72 10.64 29.07
C GLN A 531 -4.12 12.06 29.45
N ASP A 532 -3.40 12.61 30.43
CA ASP A 532 -3.43 14.03 30.78
C ASP A 532 -2.88 14.86 29.61
N PRO A 533 -3.73 15.66 28.92
CA PRO A 533 -3.31 16.49 27.80
C PRO A 533 -2.17 17.45 28.16
N ASP A 534 -2.19 17.98 29.39
CA ASP A 534 -1.18 18.94 29.85
C ASP A 534 0.20 18.30 29.95
N ALA A 535 0.27 17.04 30.39
CA ALA A 535 1.51 16.29 30.44
C ALA A 535 2.09 16.02 29.04
N ALA A 536 1.23 15.81 28.04
CA ALA A 536 1.66 15.60 26.66
C ALA A 536 2.17 16.90 26.01
N VAL A 537 1.49 18.02 26.25
CA VAL A 537 1.98 19.36 25.87
C VAL A 537 3.34 19.65 26.53
N ALA A 538 3.47 19.38 27.83
CA ALA A 538 4.72 19.61 28.56
C ALA A 538 5.91 18.81 27.98
N ARG A 539 5.68 17.56 27.52
CA ARG A 539 6.71 16.78 26.81
C ARG A 539 7.11 17.41 25.49
N LEU A 540 6.14 17.88 24.70
CA LEU A 540 6.42 18.56 23.43
C LEU A 540 7.22 19.85 23.67
N LEU A 541 6.85 20.65 24.66
CA LEU A 541 7.59 21.86 25.06
C LEU A 541 9.02 21.53 25.49
N GLY A 542 9.21 20.49 26.32
CA GLY A 542 10.54 20.06 26.75
C GLY A 542 11.43 19.60 25.59
N ALA A 543 10.87 18.87 24.63
CA ALA A 543 11.61 18.42 23.44
C ALA A 543 11.95 19.58 22.50
N LEU A 544 11.03 20.52 22.30
CA LEU A 544 11.27 21.74 21.51
C LEU A 544 12.29 22.69 22.15
N ALA A 545 12.45 22.65 23.47
CA ALA A 545 13.47 23.44 24.17
C ALA A 545 14.88 22.84 24.09
N SER A 546 15.05 21.66 23.47
CA SER A 546 16.35 20.99 23.35
C SER A 546 17.23 21.67 22.30
N PRO A 547 18.56 21.79 22.53
CA PRO A 547 19.48 22.29 21.51
C PRO A 547 19.47 21.37 20.28
N ALA A 548 19.47 21.96 19.07
CA ALA A 548 19.53 21.22 17.81
C ALA A 548 20.38 21.99 16.80
N GLY A 549 21.09 21.28 15.92
CA GLY A 549 21.93 21.89 14.89
C GLY A 549 21.15 22.43 13.69
N SER A 550 19.89 22.02 13.52
CA SER A 550 19.01 22.45 12.42
C SER A 550 17.53 22.40 12.80
N LEU A 551 16.66 23.10 12.05
CA LEU A 551 15.21 22.96 12.23
C LEU A 551 14.71 21.54 11.96
N ASP A 552 15.30 20.83 11.00
CA ASP A 552 14.87 19.48 10.65
C ASP A 552 15.17 18.48 11.78
N GLU A 553 16.35 18.61 12.39
CA GLU A 553 16.74 17.82 13.58
C GLU A 553 15.84 18.13 14.78
N LEU A 554 15.55 19.41 15.04
CA LEU A 554 14.63 19.83 16.09
C LEU A 554 13.23 19.26 15.85
N CYS A 555 12.73 19.39 14.63
CA CYS A 555 11.41 18.88 14.24
C CYS A 555 11.33 17.36 14.40
N GLY A 556 12.36 16.63 13.96
CA GLY A 556 12.43 15.19 14.10
C GLY A 556 12.47 14.75 15.57
N THR A 557 13.28 15.41 16.39
CA THR A 557 13.44 15.10 17.82
C THR A 557 12.15 15.38 18.59
N ALA A 558 11.55 16.56 18.40
CA ALA A 558 10.31 16.93 19.05
C ALA A 558 9.14 16.01 18.63
N PHE A 559 9.04 15.68 17.35
CA PHE A 559 8.02 14.78 16.83
C PHE A 559 8.18 13.36 17.38
N ALA A 560 9.41 12.84 17.40
CA ALA A 560 9.71 11.53 17.97
C ALA A 560 9.43 11.49 19.48
N ALA A 561 9.78 12.54 20.23
CA ALA A 561 9.49 12.63 21.66
C ALA A 561 7.99 12.68 21.96
N ALA A 562 7.20 13.41 21.16
CA ALA A 562 5.75 13.48 21.29
C ALA A 562 5.09 12.10 21.05
N LEU A 563 5.64 11.32 20.12
CA LEU A 563 5.15 9.99 19.77
C LEU A 563 5.91 8.83 20.44
N ALA A 564 6.89 9.09 21.32
CA ALA A 564 7.82 8.06 21.82
C ALA A 564 7.13 6.88 22.52
N THR A 565 5.95 7.12 23.10
CA THR A 565 5.18 6.10 23.83
C THR A 565 4.04 5.49 23.02
N ARG A 566 3.81 5.90 21.76
CA ARG A 566 2.61 5.49 21.02
C ARG A 566 2.69 5.64 19.49
N ARG A 567 1.67 5.13 18.83
CA ARG A 567 1.31 5.54 17.47
C ARG A 567 0.04 6.41 17.57
N PRO A 568 -0.08 7.49 16.78
CA PRO A 568 -1.19 8.41 16.91
C PRO A 568 -2.49 7.77 16.39
N ASP A 569 -3.59 7.97 17.12
CA ASP A 569 -4.94 7.52 16.73
C ASP A 569 -5.59 8.45 15.70
N ASP A 570 -5.08 9.68 15.62
CA ASP A 570 -5.43 10.71 14.65
C ASP A 570 -4.20 11.11 13.82
N ASP A 571 -4.40 11.96 12.82
CA ASP A 571 -3.29 12.51 12.06
C ASP A 571 -2.42 13.44 12.94
N ALA A 572 -1.11 13.43 12.71
CA ALA A 572 -0.18 14.22 13.51
C ALA A 572 0.71 15.07 12.61
N ILE A 573 0.61 16.40 12.75
CA ILE A 573 1.43 17.39 12.06
C ILE A 573 2.23 18.20 13.08
N LEU A 574 3.53 18.34 12.83
CA LEU A 574 4.37 19.37 13.43
C LEU A 574 5.01 20.20 12.31
N LEU A 575 4.77 21.50 12.32
CA LEU A 575 5.41 22.49 11.43
C LEU A 575 6.23 23.45 12.27
N LEU A 576 7.54 23.44 12.06
CA LEU A 576 8.46 24.45 12.59
C LEU A 576 8.73 25.52 11.53
N ALA A 577 8.70 26.77 11.95
CA ALA A 577 8.94 27.93 11.11
C ALA A 577 9.84 28.94 11.84
N ARG A 578 11.01 29.21 11.27
CA ARG A 578 11.91 30.27 11.75
C ARG A 578 11.79 31.50 10.85
N PRO A 579 11.32 32.63 11.39
CA PRO A 579 11.17 33.87 10.65
C PRO A 579 12.54 34.33 10.11
N GLN A 580 12.56 34.83 8.89
CA GLN A 580 13.73 35.53 8.35
C GLN A 580 13.36 37.00 8.20
N ARG A 581 13.84 37.85 9.11
CA ARG A 581 13.62 39.30 8.98
C ARG A 581 14.30 39.82 7.73
N LEU A 582 13.68 40.83 7.13
CA LEU A 582 14.33 41.58 6.07
C LEU A 582 15.45 42.43 6.66
N PRO A 583 16.66 42.35 6.10
CA PRO A 583 17.75 43.24 6.47
C PRO A 583 17.32 44.71 6.38
N SER A 584 17.73 45.53 7.35
CA SER A 584 17.32 46.93 7.43
C SER A 584 17.82 47.78 6.26
N ASP A 585 18.89 47.35 5.57
CA ASP A 585 19.40 47.97 4.36
C ASP A 585 18.51 47.72 3.14
N GLN A 586 17.57 46.76 3.21
CA GLN A 586 16.59 46.45 2.15
C GLN A 586 15.24 47.14 2.34
N VAL A 587 15.09 47.94 3.40
CA VAL A 587 13.87 48.69 3.71
C VAL A 587 14.20 50.15 3.92
N ALA A 588 13.46 51.04 3.28
CA ALA A 588 13.53 52.47 3.54
C ALA A 588 12.13 52.99 3.91
N THR A 589 12.01 53.73 5.01
CA THR A 589 10.75 54.33 5.46
C THR A 589 10.94 55.83 5.66
N TRP A 590 9.99 56.62 5.16
CA TRP A 590 9.94 58.06 5.31
C TRP A 590 8.58 58.47 5.87
N GLU A 591 8.59 59.31 6.89
CA GLU A 591 7.38 60.01 7.35
C GLU A 591 7.22 61.31 6.58
N LEU A 592 6.06 61.48 5.94
CA LEU A 592 5.77 62.59 5.04
C LEU A 592 4.74 63.52 5.68
N PRO A 593 4.99 64.84 5.75
CA PRO A 593 3.97 65.79 6.17
C PRO A 593 2.89 65.93 5.08
N VAL A 594 1.68 66.33 5.48
CA VAL A 594 0.57 66.60 4.54
C VAL A 594 0.76 67.94 3.83
N ASP A 595 1.71 67.96 2.90
CA ASP A 595 1.98 69.09 2.01
C ASP A 595 2.23 68.57 0.58
N PRO A 596 1.42 68.98 -0.42
CA PRO A 596 1.62 68.59 -1.81
C PRO A 596 3.04 68.83 -2.36
N ALA A 597 3.79 69.81 -1.82
CA ALA A 597 5.18 70.06 -2.21
C ALA A 597 6.12 68.88 -1.90
N VAL A 598 5.75 68.02 -0.94
CA VAL A 598 6.56 66.87 -0.50
C VAL A 598 6.62 65.77 -1.54
N VAL A 599 5.66 65.69 -2.47
CA VAL A 599 5.63 64.63 -3.50
C VAL A 599 6.92 64.63 -4.35
N ALA A 600 7.43 65.82 -4.71
CA ALA A 600 8.69 65.93 -5.45
C ALA A 600 9.87 65.40 -4.63
N ARG A 601 9.96 65.79 -3.35
CA ARG A 601 10.99 65.30 -2.43
C ARG A 601 10.90 63.79 -2.23
N ALA A 602 9.70 63.22 -2.11
CA ALA A 602 9.51 61.78 -1.97
C ALA A 602 10.07 61.01 -3.17
N ARG A 603 9.88 61.51 -4.40
CA ARG A 603 10.51 60.94 -5.60
C ARG A 603 12.04 61.00 -5.55
N ASP A 604 12.60 62.15 -5.17
CA ASP A 604 14.06 62.31 -5.11
C ASP A 604 14.68 61.34 -4.10
N GLU A 605 14.06 61.19 -2.92
CA GLU A 605 14.48 60.25 -1.87
C GLU A 605 14.38 58.79 -2.34
N VAL A 606 13.31 58.44 -3.05
CA VAL A 606 13.14 57.11 -3.67
C VAL A 606 14.20 56.84 -4.73
N SER A 607 14.46 57.81 -5.60
CA SER A 607 15.47 57.70 -6.67
C SER A 607 16.86 57.48 -6.09
N LEU A 608 17.22 58.25 -5.06
CA LEU A 608 18.48 58.08 -4.32
C LEU A 608 18.58 56.70 -3.68
N ARG A 609 17.49 56.21 -3.08
CA ARG A 609 17.45 54.87 -2.48
C ARG A 609 17.62 53.78 -3.53
N LEU A 610 16.91 53.86 -4.66
CA LEU A 610 17.03 52.91 -5.76
C LEU A 610 18.44 52.89 -6.34
N ALA A 611 19.06 54.06 -6.54
CA ALA A 611 20.45 54.16 -6.96
C ALA A 611 21.41 53.47 -5.96
N SER A 612 21.19 53.67 -4.64
CA SER A 612 21.99 53.01 -3.61
C SER A 612 21.82 51.48 -3.58
N TRP A 613 20.69 50.98 -4.05
CA TRP A 613 20.41 49.54 -4.21
C TRP A 613 20.87 48.96 -5.55
N GLY A 614 21.41 49.79 -6.45
CA GLY A 614 21.79 49.40 -7.80
C GLY A 614 20.60 49.20 -8.75
N LEU A 615 19.47 49.84 -8.46
CA LEU A 615 18.20 49.71 -9.18
C LEU A 615 17.80 51.03 -9.89
N ALA A 616 18.77 51.81 -10.34
CA ALA A 616 18.52 53.12 -10.96
C ALA A 616 17.63 53.03 -12.21
N ASP A 617 17.72 51.93 -12.96
CA ASP A 617 16.93 51.70 -14.18
C ASP A 617 15.42 51.54 -13.91
N GLU A 618 15.05 51.12 -12.70
CA GLU A 618 13.64 51.00 -12.26
C GLU A 618 13.05 52.34 -11.77
N GLY A 619 13.90 53.37 -11.63
CA GLY A 619 13.56 54.66 -11.03
C GLY A 619 12.33 55.32 -11.62
N MET A 620 12.27 55.43 -12.95
CA MET A 620 11.18 56.17 -13.63
C MET A 620 9.79 55.61 -13.32
N VAL A 621 9.65 54.28 -13.30
CA VAL A 621 8.35 53.63 -13.05
C VAL A 621 8.00 53.71 -11.57
N THR A 622 8.95 53.42 -10.68
CA THR A 622 8.74 53.49 -9.23
C THR A 622 8.44 54.91 -8.76
N GLU A 623 9.13 55.92 -9.27
CA GLU A 623 8.88 57.34 -8.98
C GLU A 623 7.45 57.75 -9.34
N LEU A 624 6.93 57.28 -10.48
CA LEU A 624 5.56 57.56 -10.90
C LEU A 624 4.55 56.88 -9.97
N ILE A 625 4.76 55.60 -9.64
CA ILE A 625 3.92 54.88 -8.68
C ILE A 625 3.90 55.60 -7.33
N VAL A 626 5.08 55.92 -6.79
CA VAL A 626 5.22 56.62 -5.50
C VAL A 626 4.55 57.99 -5.55
N SER A 627 4.70 58.73 -6.65
CA SER A 627 4.03 60.03 -6.82
C SER A 627 2.52 59.92 -6.68
N GLU A 628 1.93 58.93 -7.35
CA GLU A 628 0.48 58.72 -7.31
C GLU A 628 0.01 58.24 -5.94
N LEU A 629 0.73 57.30 -5.32
CA LEU A 629 0.39 56.78 -3.99
C LEU A 629 0.49 57.87 -2.91
N VAL A 630 1.57 58.63 -2.89
CA VAL A 630 1.78 59.74 -1.93
C VAL A 630 0.79 60.86 -2.18
N THR A 631 0.54 61.25 -3.44
CA THR A 631 -0.47 62.27 -3.77
C THR A 631 -1.86 61.84 -3.29
N ASN A 632 -2.21 60.57 -3.47
CA ASN A 632 -3.48 60.02 -3.00
C ASN A 632 -3.59 60.06 -1.46
N ALA A 633 -2.51 59.72 -0.75
CA ALA A 633 -2.47 59.80 0.70
C ALA A 633 -2.55 61.24 1.24
N ILE A 634 -1.88 62.20 0.60
CA ILE A 634 -1.95 63.63 0.99
C ILE A 634 -3.36 64.19 0.76
N ARG A 635 -4.01 63.84 -0.36
CA ARG A 635 -5.34 64.37 -0.70
C ARG A 635 -6.48 63.75 0.09
N TYR A 636 -6.41 62.44 0.35
CA TYR A 636 -7.56 61.67 0.87
C TYR A 636 -7.26 60.88 2.15
N GLY A 637 -6.00 60.86 2.60
CA GLY A 637 -5.56 60.14 3.79
C GLY A 637 -5.60 60.99 5.07
N LYS A 638 -5.09 60.42 6.16
CA LYS A 638 -4.93 61.09 7.46
C LYS A 638 -3.55 60.82 8.05
N GLU A 639 -2.99 61.79 8.77
CA GLU A 639 -1.66 61.68 9.39
C GLU A 639 -1.55 60.61 10.49
N PRO A 640 -0.36 60.00 10.64
CA PRO A 640 0.85 60.20 9.84
C PRO A 640 0.76 59.48 8.48
N ILE A 641 1.43 60.06 7.47
CA ILE A 641 1.65 59.41 6.17
C ILE A 641 3.04 58.80 6.17
N LEU A 642 3.13 57.49 5.93
CA LEU A 642 4.41 56.78 5.88
C LEU A 642 4.59 56.18 4.49
N LEU A 643 5.63 56.61 3.78
CA LEU A 643 6.10 55.97 2.56
C LEU A 643 7.15 54.92 2.93
N ARG A 644 7.03 53.72 2.37
CA ARG A 644 8.00 52.64 2.56
C ARG A 644 8.35 52.00 1.21
N LEU A 645 9.64 51.80 1.00
CA LEU A 645 10.16 50.93 -0.06
C LEU A 645 10.76 49.68 0.56
N ILE A 646 10.44 48.52 -0.04
CA ILE A 646 10.92 47.21 0.40
C ILE A 646 11.50 46.50 -0.83
N ARG A 647 12.73 46.01 -0.71
CA ARG A 647 13.36 45.10 -1.67
C ARG A 647 13.34 43.70 -1.08
N ASP A 648 12.68 42.75 -1.75
CA ASP A 648 12.55 41.38 -1.25
C ASP A 648 12.61 40.37 -2.39
N GLY A 649 13.58 39.46 -2.39
CA GLY A 649 13.56 38.26 -3.24
C GLY A 649 13.41 38.48 -4.76
N GLY A 650 13.88 39.61 -5.30
CA GLY A 650 13.69 39.98 -6.71
C GLY A 650 12.43 40.83 -6.97
N GLU A 651 11.85 41.41 -5.93
CA GLU A 651 10.67 42.27 -6.02
C GLU A 651 10.95 43.60 -5.31
N LEU A 652 10.33 44.66 -5.81
CA LEU A 652 10.32 45.99 -5.21
C LEU A 652 8.88 46.36 -4.88
N ILE A 653 8.64 46.71 -3.62
CA ILE A 653 7.31 47.02 -3.11
C ILE A 653 7.32 48.45 -2.59
N SER A 654 6.40 49.26 -3.12
CA SER A 654 6.12 50.61 -2.66
C SER A 654 4.84 50.62 -1.86
N GLU A 655 4.91 51.04 -0.60
CA GLU A 655 3.78 51.13 0.31
C GLU A 655 3.58 52.54 0.83
N VAL A 656 2.34 53.01 0.88
CA VAL A 656 1.98 54.26 1.55
C VAL A 656 0.89 53.97 2.57
N PHE A 657 1.22 54.17 3.85
CA PHE A 657 0.29 54.07 4.96
C PHE A 657 -0.30 55.45 5.31
N ASP A 658 -1.58 55.46 5.67
CA ASP A 658 -2.27 56.59 6.26
C ASP A 658 -3.36 56.13 7.26
N ARG A 659 -3.80 57.00 8.18
CA ARG A 659 -4.81 56.67 9.21
C ARG A 659 -6.27 56.70 8.73
N SER A 660 -6.53 56.85 7.44
CA SER A 660 -7.89 56.76 6.91
C SER A 660 -8.36 55.31 6.83
N SER A 661 -9.66 55.10 7.03
CA SER A 661 -10.33 53.80 6.86
C SER A 661 -11.06 53.68 5.52
N THR A 662 -11.04 54.70 4.66
CA THR A 662 -11.78 54.69 3.38
C THR A 662 -11.01 53.96 2.29
N SER A 663 -11.70 53.07 1.55
CA SER A 663 -11.12 52.41 0.37
C SER A 663 -10.98 53.40 -0.79
N PRO A 664 -9.83 53.45 -1.48
CA PRO A 664 -9.75 54.17 -2.73
C PRO A 664 -10.39 53.34 -3.85
N HIS A 665 -11.29 53.94 -4.63
CA HIS A 665 -11.94 53.27 -5.76
C HIS A 665 -11.20 53.57 -7.07
N LEU A 666 -10.88 52.52 -7.84
CA LEU A 666 -10.36 52.67 -9.19
C LEU A 666 -11.47 53.24 -10.08
N ARG A 667 -11.29 54.45 -10.60
CA ARG A 667 -12.23 55.10 -11.53
C ARG A 667 -11.63 55.08 -12.93
N ARG A 668 -12.41 54.65 -13.93
CA ARG A 668 -12.11 54.95 -15.34
C ARG A 668 -12.54 56.39 -15.61
N ALA A 669 -11.62 57.32 -15.43
CA ALA A 669 -11.82 58.73 -15.78
C ALA A 669 -12.12 58.86 -17.28
N ALA A 670 -13.08 59.70 -17.67
CA ALA A 670 -13.30 60.04 -19.07
C ALA A 670 -12.10 60.81 -19.63
N ASP A 671 -11.97 60.92 -20.95
CA ASP A 671 -10.82 61.58 -21.60
C ASP A 671 -10.58 63.03 -21.12
N THR A 672 -11.63 63.69 -20.58
CA THR A 672 -11.64 65.08 -20.11
C THR A 672 -11.54 65.30 -18.59
N ASP A 673 -11.42 64.25 -17.77
CA ASP A 673 -11.34 64.39 -16.31
C ASP A 673 -9.90 64.62 -15.83
N GLU A 674 -9.66 65.71 -15.09
CA GLU A 674 -8.35 66.07 -14.51
C GLU A 674 -7.99 65.25 -13.24
N GLY A 675 -8.93 64.45 -12.70
CA GLY A 675 -8.75 63.67 -11.47
C GLY A 675 -9.12 62.19 -11.61
N GLY A 676 -8.56 61.34 -10.76
CA GLY A 676 -8.95 59.92 -10.65
C GLY A 676 -8.14 58.92 -11.51
N ARG A 677 -7.11 59.39 -12.23
CA ARG A 677 -6.23 58.53 -13.05
C ARG A 677 -5.08 57.86 -12.28
N GLY A 678 -4.74 58.35 -11.10
CA GLY A 678 -3.53 57.92 -10.37
C GLY A 678 -3.44 56.42 -10.11
N LEU A 679 -4.47 55.85 -9.48
CA LEU A 679 -4.52 54.40 -9.22
C LEU A 679 -4.66 53.57 -10.50
N PHE A 680 -5.23 54.14 -11.57
CA PHE A 680 -5.25 53.48 -12.87
C PHE A 680 -3.84 53.38 -13.45
N MET A 681 -3.01 54.42 -13.30
CA MET A 681 -1.60 54.37 -13.71
C MET A 681 -0.81 53.36 -12.87
N VAL A 682 -0.99 53.37 -11.54
CA VAL A 682 -0.38 52.34 -10.67
C VAL A 682 -0.77 50.93 -11.13
N ALA A 683 -2.04 50.70 -11.46
CA ALA A 683 -2.53 49.41 -11.92
C ALA A 683 -1.99 48.98 -13.31
N GLN A 684 -1.51 49.91 -14.14
CA GLN A 684 -0.89 49.60 -15.44
C GLN A 684 0.62 49.38 -15.33
N LEU A 685 1.26 49.96 -14.31
CA LEU A 685 2.72 49.99 -14.17
C LEU A 685 3.25 48.97 -13.15
N ALA A 686 2.42 48.58 -12.18
CA ALA A 686 2.75 47.57 -11.18
C ALA A 686 2.25 46.19 -11.62
N ASP A 687 3.00 45.14 -11.28
CA ASP A 687 2.57 43.75 -11.51
C ASP A 687 1.38 43.38 -10.63
N ALA A 688 1.35 43.92 -9.41
CA ALA A 688 0.24 43.78 -8.49
C ALA A 688 0.14 45.02 -7.61
N TRP A 689 -1.07 45.37 -7.19
CA TRP A 689 -1.31 46.45 -6.24
C TRP A 689 -2.56 46.14 -5.43
N GLY A 690 -2.68 46.77 -4.26
CA GLY A 690 -3.80 46.52 -3.36
C GLY A 690 -3.93 47.53 -2.24
N THR A 691 -4.95 47.33 -1.41
CA THR A 691 -5.14 48.07 -0.16
C THR A 691 -5.24 47.08 0.98
N ARG A 692 -4.40 47.26 1.99
CA ARG A 692 -4.39 46.50 3.23
C ARG A 692 -4.98 47.35 4.34
N TYR A 693 -5.84 46.77 5.16
CA TYR A 693 -6.42 47.44 6.32
C TYR A 693 -5.71 47.03 7.60
N ALA A 694 -5.49 48.03 8.46
CA ALA A 694 -5.06 47.84 9.82
C ALA A 694 -6.12 48.45 10.75
N PRO A 695 -6.17 48.05 12.04
CA PRO A 695 -7.16 48.60 12.99
C PRO A 695 -7.16 50.15 13.08
N ARG A 696 -6.05 50.80 12.71
CA ARG A 696 -5.86 52.25 12.81
C ARG A 696 -5.43 52.92 11.50
N GLY A 697 -5.73 52.32 10.35
CA GLY A 697 -5.43 52.93 9.05
C GLY A 697 -5.46 51.94 7.90
N LYS A 698 -4.87 52.35 6.79
CA LYS A 698 -4.71 51.51 5.61
C LYS A 698 -3.32 51.70 5.01
N THR A 699 -2.87 50.70 4.28
CA THR A 699 -1.68 50.76 3.45
C THR A 699 -2.08 50.47 2.02
N ILE A 700 -1.80 51.40 1.10
CA ILE A 700 -1.89 51.13 -0.34
C ILE A 700 -0.51 50.69 -0.78
N TRP A 701 -0.44 49.56 -1.48
CA TRP A 701 0.83 48.98 -1.90
C TRP A 701 0.82 48.68 -3.40
N ALA A 702 1.99 48.75 -4.01
CA ALA A 702 2.25 48.40 -5.39
C ALA A 702 3.57 47.61 -5.49
N LYS A 703 3.58 46.57 -6.31
CA LYS A 703 4.67 45.62 -6.47
C LYS A 703 5.18 45.64 -7.91
N GLN A 704 6.50 45.62 -8.04
CA GLN A 704 7.24 45.54 -9.30
C GLN A 704 8.23 44.38 -9.22
N ALA A 705 8.30 43.54 -10.25
CA ALA A 705 9.32 42.53 -10.42
C ALA A 705 10.63 43.19 -10.82
N LEU A 706 11.70 42.85 -10.11
CA LEU A 706 13.05 43.28 -10.47
C LEU A 706 13.64 42.31 -11.50
N PRO A 707 14.40 42.81 -12.47
CA PRO A 707 15.12 41.96 -13.40
C PRO A 707 16.07 41.03 -12.64
N ALA A 708 16.23 39.80 -13.15
CA ALA A 708 17.18 38.84 -12.58
C ALA A 708 18.58 39.47 -12.57
N PRO A 709 19.37 39.31 -11.47
CA PRO A 709 20.73 39.81 -11.43
C PRO A 709 21.52 39.17 -12.58
N GLN A 710 22.16 40.01 -13.41
CA GLN A 710 23.02 39.57 -14.52
C GLN A 710 24.31 38.93 -14.02
#